data_AF-A0A6H3AEN3-F1
#
_entry.id   AF-A0A6H3AEN3-F1
#
_cell.length_a   1.000
_cell.length_b   1.000
_cell.length_c   1.000
_cell.angle_alpha   90.00
_cell.angle_beta   90.00
_cell.angle_gamma   90.00
#
_symmetry.space_group_name_H-M   'P 1'
#
loop_
_entity.id
_entity.type
_entity.pdbx_description
1 polymer ?
#
loop_
_entity_poly.entity_id
_entity_poly.type
_entity_poly.pdbx_seq_one_letter_code
_entity_poly.pdbx_strand_id
1 'polypeptide(L)'
;MEQLKESEEKLAFVRAEKESAEKRKQDYEILAALEPLVIEKRAHEKVLEDESGQFPVNGMARYEAIKAKMEPLQLQVDSLYKKIETVQSEMESIQIDEEFLQKESYVEELRMQHMSYENARQEMRDVTGTITNIKEELAELEQQIGATFEKETVLSFDMSLATKELITQAVQKARELETQKAQLDDRFKVAQEQLEEQEENIRQIQKQMLADEERNTLVEKEKSFQDAAFIGMGAERMKRKYEEKAGAAMQKKKQWQRVCLLLLLINTGVLFTSLFIDNRLLLFISVIVFVGIVLALVLYKDPSSGLQEELLTLQQSAGGRQSEEAMTVRYQLEKDEEIRKLFERESYKLQQMERAYDKVVSSYEEWERETFRMSEQVNVYKKRYTFPEFYTYAHILPAFERMEKMQQLYRELEKQGTRKSSLYEMISQFEHKLETVIGSAEYSKLHEAQSRMQNEKEKRQTCKQLKEKLAEWQEEYALMQEQLKQLLVERDSLWHIAHSTDEEMFLEAGKLAEKREDAEKQVGRLLPQIDLLEQRLTSLSLAEHYEADGYDEKLKQEMTVMQNCLTKEKELTERIAKHRMEIANLEEGSTYGDLLHEWEMKKAQVREQVKKWAAYAAAKTVLTKTKQYYHKVHLPRILQKSEEYFVYLTGGRYSKIFSPSEAEPFIVERNDGMRFYSHELSQATAEQLYLSLRFALAKTFEHDYPFIIDDSFVHFDAVRTNRTIELIKEIAKDRQVIFFTCHAHLLAYFTEKQIIKLTHMRKENEL
;
A
#
# COMPACT_ATOMS: atom_id res chain seq x y z
N MET A 1 -38.97 43.02 43.16
CA MET A 1 -39.23 42.25 44.41
C MET A 1 -39.44 43.17 45.60
N GLU A 2 -38.46 44.00 45.98
CA GLU A 2 -38.57 44.89 47.16
C GLU A 2 -39.67 45.98 47.03
N GLN A 3 -39.78 46.62 45.86
CA GLN A 3 -40.83 47.60 45.53
C GLN A 3 -42.25 47.01 45.43
N LEU A 4 -42.36 45.72 45.10
CA LEU A 4 -43.65 45.00 45.06
C LEU A 4 -44.17 44.80 46.49
N LYS A 5 -43.29 44.39 47.40
CA LYS A 5 -43.60 44.11 48.80
C LYS A 5 -44.01 45.38 49.55
N GLU A 6 -43.33 46.50 49.29
CA GLU A 6 -43.70 47.81 49.85
C GLU A 6 -45.09 48.29 49.39
N SER A 7 -45.46 47.99 48.14
CA SER A 7 -46.78 48.34 47.59
C SER A 7 -47.90 47.45 48.16
N GLU A 8 -47.63 46.18 48.42
CA GLU A 8 -48.55 45.24 49.07
C GLU A 8 -48.80 45.60 50.56
N GLU A 9 -47.78 46.03 51.30
CA GLU A 9 -47.92 46.47 52.70
C GLU A 9 -48.74 47.77 52.82
N LYS A 10 -48.54 48.74 51.91
CA LYS A 10 -49.34 49.98 51.85
C LYS A 10 -50.81 49.73 51.53
N LEU A 11 -51.11 48.73 50.68
CA LEU A 11 -52.47 48.33 50.35
C LEU A 11 -53.21 47.75 51.58
N ALA A 12 -52.51 46.99 52.42
CA ALA A 12 -53.08 46.44 53.65
C ALA A 12 -53.45 47.53 54.68
N PHE A 13 -52.61 48.57 54.81
CA PHE A 13 -52.87 49.70 55.71
C PHE A 13 -54.12 50.51 55.29
N VAL A 14 -54.26 50.82 54.00
CA VAL A 14 -55.41 51.58 53.47
C VAL A 14 -56.73 50.82 53.64
N ARG A 15 -56.69 49.48 53.58
CA ARG A 15 -57.88 48.63 53.85
C ARG A 15 -58.31 48.64 55.32
N ALA A 16 -57.36 48.66 56.26
CA ALA A 16 -57.68 48.74 57.69
C ALA A 16 -58.28 50.10 58.08
N GLU A 17 -57.82 51.19 57.46
CA GLU A 17 -58.35 52.54 57.70
C GLU A 17 -59.81 52.67 57.23
N LYS A 18 -60.13 52.08 56.07
CA LYS A 18 -61.51 51.99 55.52
C LYS A 18 -62.46 51.26 56.46
N GLU A 19 -62.05 50.12 57.01
CA GLU A 19 -62.87 49.29 57.90
C GLU A 19 -63.19 50.00 59.23
N SER A 20 -62.30 50.91 59.68
CA SER A 20 -62.53 51.74 60.86
C SER A 20 -63.55 52.87 60.65
N ALA A 21 -63.58 53.44 59.44
CA ALA A 21 -64.54 54.49 59.07
C ALA A 21 -65.96 53.92 58.89
N GLU A 22 -66.07 52.68 58.42
CA GLU A 22 -67.34 51.97 58.26
C GLU A 22 -68.03 51.65 59.59
N LYS A 23 -67.25 51.31 60.64
CA LYS A 23 -67.79 51.13 62.00
C LYS A 23 -68.35 52.42 62.60
N ARG A 24 -67.70 53.57 62.38
CA ARG A 24 -68.17 54.88 62.87
C ARG A 24 -69.44 55.36 62.15
N LYS A 25 -69.66 54.93 60.90
CA LYS A 25 -70.89 55.19 60.14
C LYS A 25 -72.10 54.43 60.70
N GLN A 26 -71.91 53.16 61.08
CA GLN A 26 -72.96 52.31 61.64
C GLN A 26 -73.49 52.83 62.98
N ASP A 27 -72.67 53.49 63.78
CA ASP A 27 -73.08 54.09 65.06
C ASP A 27 -74.07 55.26 64.90
N TYR A 28 -74.03 55.98 63.76
CA TYR A 28 -74.92 57.11 63.47
C TYR A 28 -76.22 56.70 62.74
N GLU A 29 -76.22 55.55 62.04
CA GLU A 29 -77.41 55.04 61.32
C GLU A 29 -78.45 54.41 62.28
N ILE A 30 -78.04 53.93 63.46
CA ILE A 30 -78.92 53.28 64.46
C ILE A 30 -79.94 54.26 65.07
N LEU A 31 -79.65 55.56 65.13
CA LEU A 31 -80.55 56.59 65.68
C LEU A 31 -81.63 57.07 64.69
N ALA A 32 -81.51 56.76 63.39
CA ALA A 32 -82.44 57.20 62.34
C ALA A 32 -83.41 56.08 61.86
N ALA A 33 -83.30 54.85 62.39
CA ALA A 33 -83.86 53.65 61.77
C ALA A 33 -85.19 53.12 62.37
N LEU A 34 -85.79 53.77 63.37
CA LEU A 34 -86.99 53.22 64.06
C LEU A 34 -88.34 53.56 63.42
N GLU A 35 -88.41 54.56 62.55
CA GLU A 35 -89.66 54.96 61.89
C GLU A 35 -90.04 54.16 60.61
N PRO A 36 -89.10 53.70 59.75
CA PRO A 36 -89.46 52.99 58.51
C PRO A 36 -89.76 51.49 58.66
N LEU A 37 -89.30 50.82 59.73
CA LEU A 37 -89.44 49.35 59.90
C LEU A 37 -90.87 48.86 60.14
N VAL A 38 -91.78 49.73 60.62
CA VAL A 38 -93.21 49.40 60.81
C VAL A 38 -93.99 49.49 59.49
N ILE A 39 -93.50 50.27 58.52
CA ILE A 39 -94.11 50.42 57.19
C ILE A 39 -93.77 49.22 56.30
N GLU A 40 -92.56 48.66 56.43
CA GLU A 40 -92.05 47.56 55.61
C GLU A 40 -92.77 46.22 55.87
N LYS A 41 -93.18 45.95 57.12
CA LYS A 41 -93.96 44.74 57.47
C LYS A 41 -95.29 44.65 56.71
N ARG A 42 -96.00 45.77 56.54
CA ARG A 42 -97.29 45.81 55.83
C ARG A 42 -97.17 45.66 54.32
N ALA A 43 -95.99 45.90 53.75
CA ALA A 43 -95.76 45.75 52.32
C ALA A 43 -95.55 44.27 51.92
N HIS A 44 -94.85 43.50 52.75
CA HIS A 44 -94.55 42.09 52.46
C HIS A 44 -95.73 41.13 52.70
N GLU A 45 -96.63 41.43 53.65
CA GLU A 45 -97.88 40.66 53.83
C GLU A 45 -98.80 40.74 52.60
N LYS A 46 -98.72 41.82 51.82
CA LYS A 46 -99.54 42.04 50.63
C LYS A 46 -99.04 41.30 49.38
N VAL A 47 -97.76 40.95 49.33
CA VAL A 47 -97.13 40.19 48.22
C VAL A 47 -97.44 38.69 48.32
N LEU A 48 -97.71 38.19 49.52
CA LEU A 48 -98.02 36.78 49.76
C LEU A 48 -99.47 36.38 49.40
N GLU A 49 -100.38 37.35 49.21
CA GLU A 49 -101.79 37.09 48.85
C GLU A 49 -102.03 36.94 47.33
N ASP A 50 -101.15 37.47 46.47
CA ASP A 50 -101.42 37.60 45.02
C ASP A 50 -100.85 36.47 44.12
N GLU A 51 -99.96 35.60 44.59
CA GLU A 51 -99.21 34.69 43.69
C GLU A 51 -99.38 33.19 44.02
N SER A 52 -100.02 32.44 43.11
CA SER A 52 -100.26 31.00 43.21
C SER A 52 -99.72 30.23 41.98
N GLY A 53 -98.38 30.17 41.85
CA GLY A 53 -97.69 29.33 40.86
C GLY A 53 -96.86 28.22 41.50
N GLN A 54 -96.75 27.06 40.84
CA GLN A 54 -95.84 25.96 41.23
C GLN A 54 -94.51 26.10 40.48
N PHE A 55 -93.39 26.14 41.21
CA PHE A 55 -92.03 26.15 40.66
C PHE A 55 -91.23 24.99 41.25
N PRO A 56 -90.34 24.32 40.49
CA PRO A 56 -89.54 23.22 41.01
C PRO A 56 -88.65 23.63 42.18
N VAL A 57 -88.62 22.81 43.23
CA VAL A 57 -87.79 23.05 44.43
C VAL A 57 -86.31 23.14 44.04
N ASN A 58 -85.65 24.24 44.42
CA ASN A 58 -84.28 24.58 43.99
C ASN A 58 -84.08 24.62 42.46
N GLY A 59 -85.14 24.95 41.70
CA GLY A 59 -85.12 24.96 40.24
C GLY A 59 -84.05 25.89 39.64
N MET A 60 -83.85 27.07 40.23
CA MET A 60 -82.83 28.03 39.79
C MET A 60 -81.41 27.49 39.99
N ALA A 61 -81.09 26.99 41.19
CA ALA A 61 -79.77 26.42 41.48
C ALA A 61 -79.44 25.18 40.62
N ARG A 62 -80.45 24.35 40.33
CA ARG A 62 -80.29 23.18 39.44
C ARG A 62 -80.06 23.60 37.99
N TYR A 63 -80.77 24.61 37.51
CA TYR A 63 -80.58 25.15 36.16
C TYR A 63 -79.20 25.82 36.02
N GLU A 64 -78.78 26.62 37.00
CA GLU A 64 -77.44 27.23 37.02
C GLU A 64 -76.33 26.17 37.06
N ALA A 65 -76.51 25.08 37.82
CA ALA A 65 -75.56 23.97 37.86
C ALA A 65 -75.47 23.20 36.54
N ILE A 66 -76.60 23.03 35.82
CA ILE A 66 -76.63 22.44 34.48
C ILE A 66 -75.97 23.41 33.48
N LYS A 67 -76.29 24.71 33.52
CA LYS A 67 -75.70 25.74 32.66
C LYS A 67 -74.19 25.86 32.83
N ALA A 68 -73.71 25.86 34.08
CA ALA A 68 -72.28 25.90 34.41
C ALA A 68 -71.51 24.66 33.94
N LYS A 69 -72.18 23.51 33.75
CA LYS A 69 -71.58 22.31 33.13
C LYS A 69 -71.71 22.31 31.61
N MET A 70 -72.80 22.85 31.08
CA MET A 70 -73.12 22.85 29.65
C MET A 70 -72.26 23.83 28.85
N GLU A 71 -72.09 25.07 29.33
CA GLU A 71 -71.29 26.10 28.64
C GLU A 71 -69.83 25.70 28.38
N PRO A 72 -69.04 25.20 29.36
CA PRO A 72 -67.68 24.77 29.08
C PRO A 72 -67.62 23.55 28.17
N LEU A 73 -68.59 22.63 28.28
CA LEU A 73 -68.68 21.44 27.44
C LEU A 73 -69.00 21.82 25.98
N GLN A 74 -69.88 22.80 25.77
CA GLN A 74 -70.22 23.32 24.44
C GLN A 74 -69.02 24.01 23.78
N LEU A 75 -68.27 24.83 24.53
CA LEU A 75 -67.03 25.43 24.04
C LEU A 75 -65.98 24.37 23.67
N GLN A 76 -65.88 23.29 24.45
CA GLN A 76 -64.99 22.17 24.14
C GLN A 76 -65.41 21.44 22.87
N VAL A 77 -66.69 21.12 22.70
CA VAL A 77 -67.26 20.49 21.49
C VAL A 77 -66.99 21.36 20.25
N ASP A 78 -67.23 22.66 20.33
CA ASP A 78 -66.96 23.59 19.21
C ASP A 78 -65.46 23.69 18.88
N SER A 79 -64.61 23.65 19.90
CA SER A 79 -63.16 23.65 19.71
C SER A 79 -62.66 22.35 19.06
N LEU A 80 -63.21 21.20 19.45
CA LEU A 80 -62.89 19.89 18.87
C LEU A 80 -63.39 19.80 17.44
N TYR A 81 -64.59 20.29 17.15
CA TYR A 81 -65.13 20.36 15.79
C TYR A 81 -64.20 21.14 14.85
N LYS A 82 -63.78 22.36 15.26
CA LYS A 82 -62.84 23.16 14.47
C LYS A 82 -61.49 22.46 14.27
N LYS A 83 -60.97 21.77 15.30
CA LYS A 83 -59.72 21.00 15.17
C LYS A 83 -59.86 19.85 14.17
N ILE A 84 -60.97 19.12 14.21
CA ILE A 84 -61.26 18.02 13.28
C ILE A 84 -61.35 18.56 11.85
N GLU A 85 -62.09 19.64 11.62
CA GLU A 85 -62.22 20.29 10.31
C GLU A 85 -60.87 20.77 9.77
N THR A 86 -60.04 21.38 10.62
CA THR A 86 -58.71 21.86 10.24
C THR A 86 -57.80 20.70 9.81
N VAL A 87 -57.75 19.61 10.58
CA VAL A 87 -56.92 18.43 10.25
C VAL A 87 -57.43 17.69 9.01
N GLN A 88 -58.75 17.63 8.81
CA GLN A 88 -59.34 17.07 7.58
C GLN A 88 -58.89 17.87 6.35
N SER A 89 -58.96 19.20 6.42
CA SER A 89 -58.48 20.07 5.34
C SER A 89 -56.98 19.95 5.10
N GLU A 90 -56.17 19.85 6.16
CA GLU A 90 -54.72 19.62 6.05
C GLU A 90 -54.43 18.28 5.35
N MET A 91 -55.14 17.22 5.71
CA MET A 91 -54.96 15.90 5.08
C MET A 91 -55.35 15.89 3.60
N GLU A 92 -56.44 16.57 3.21
CA GLU A 92 -56.86 16.68 1.81
C GLU A 92 -55.86 17.48 0.95
N SER A 93 -55.11 18.41 1.56
CA SER A 93 -54.08 19.20 0.88
C SER A 93 -52.80 18.41 0.58
N ILE A 94 -52.52 17.32 1.30
CA ILE A 94 -51.32 16.51 1.13
C ILE A 94 -51.51 15.53 -0.03
N GLN A 95 -50.94 15.85 -1.18
CA GLN A 95 -50.84 14.92 -2.31
C GLN A 95 -49.60 14.03 -2.19
N ILE A 96 -49.84 12.71 -2.12
CA ILE A 96 -48.83 11.65 -2.02
C ILE A 96 -48.69 10.96 -3.37
N ASP A 97 -47.46 10.82 -3.86
CA ASP A 97 -47.14 10.09 -5.10
C ASP A 97 -46.89 8.59 -4.80
N GLU A 98 -47.98 7.81 -4.82
CA GLU A 98 -47.94 6.37 -4.51
C GLU A 98 -47.16 5.56 -5.57
N GLU A 99 -47.13 5.99 -6.84
CA GLU A 99 -46.33 5.32 -7.88
C GLU A 99 -44.83 5.46 -7.64
N PHE A 100 -44.38 6.63 -7.16
CA PHE A 100 -42.99 6.84 -6.81
C PHE A 100 -42.59 6.08 -5.54
N LEU A 101 -43.46 6.02 -4.53
CA LEU A 101 -43.24 5.23 -3.30
C LEU A 101 -43.06 3.73 -3.58
N GLN A 102 -43.75 3.17 -4.59
CA GLN A 102 -43.55 1.77 -5.00
C GLN A 102 -42.13 1.49 -5.53
N LYS A 103 -41.40 2.51 -5.99
CA LYS A 103 -40.02 2.39 -6.47
C LYS A 103 -38.96 2.51 -5.37
N GLU A 104 -39.35 2.50 -4.10
CA GLU A 104 -38.44 2.61 -2.94
C GLU A 104 -37.28 1.61 -2.98
N SER A 105 -37.58 0.34 -3.28
CA SER A 105 -36.57 -0.72 -3.34
C SER A 105 -35.46 -0.43 -4.36
N TYR A 106 -35.83 0.13 -5.51
CA TYR A 106 -34.89 0.50 -6.56
C TYR A 106 -34.03 1.71 -6.16
N VAL A 107 -34.61 2.71 -5.50
CA VAL A 107 -33.86 3.88 -4.99
C VAL A 107 -32.84 3.45 -3.93
N GLU A 108 -33.23 2.53 -3.05
CA GLU A 108 -32.34 2.02 -1.99
C GLU A 108 -31.21 1.13 -2.57
N GLU A 109 -31.52 0.30 -3.57
CA GLU A 109 -30.50 -0.49 -4.27
C GLU A 109 -29.47 0.43 -4.98
N LEU A 110 -29.95 1.48 -5.66
CA LEU A 110 -29.09 2.50 -6.27
C LEU A 110 -28.23 3.24 -5.23
N ARG A 111 -28.79 3.53 -4.04
CA ARG A 111 -28.04 4.13 -2.92
C ARG A 111 -26.91 3.21 -2.45
N MET A 112 -27.19 1.92 -2.30
CA MET A 112 -26.20 0.93 -1.87
C MET A 112 -25.10 0.73 -2.92
N GLN A 113 -25.44 0.81 -4.21
CA GLN A 113 -24.51 0.63 -5.33
C GLN A 113 -23.77 1.91 -5.76
N HIS A 114 -24.07 3.09 -5.19
CA HIS A 114 -23.47 4.35 -5.66
C HIS A 114 -21.93 4.38 -5.55
N MET A 115 -21.36 3.91 -4.42
CA MET A 115 -19.91 3.84 -4.24
C MET A 115 -19.26 2.91 -5.28
N SER A 116 -19.91 1.78 -5.60
CA SER A 116 -19.40 0.88 -6.63
C SER A 116 -19.47 1.49 -8.02
N TYR A 117 -20.50 2.29 -8.34
CA TYR A 117 -20.60 3.00 -9.60
C TYR A 117 -19.53 4.09 -9.74
N GLU A 118 -19.32 4.91 -8.71
CA GLU A 118 -18.27 5.94 -8.72
C GLU A 118 -16.88 5.32 -8.86
N ASN A 119 -16.60 4.26 -8.10
CA ASN A 119 -15.36 3.51 -8.19
C ASN A 119 -15.18 2.91 -9.60
N ALA A 120 -16.22 2.30 -10.17
CA ALA A 120 -16.17 1.75 -11.51
C ALA A 120 -15.90 2.83 -12.58
N ARG A 121 -16.48 4.03 -12.45
CA ARG A 121 -16.20 5.16 -13.35
C ARG A 121 -14.79 5.70 -13.22
N GLN A 122 -14.23 5.71 -12.01
CA GLN A 122 -12.85 6.11 -11.81
C GLN A 122 -11.90 5.06 -12.39
N GLU A 123 -12.12 3.79 -12.06
CA GLU A 123 -11.34 2.67 -12.59
C GLU A 123 -11.43 2.59 -14.12
N MET A 124 -12.59 2.86 -14.72
CA MET A 124 -12.78 2.92 -16.18
C MET A 124 -11.89 4.00 -16.83
N ARG A 125 -11.71 5.14 -16.16
CA ARG A 125 -10.80 6.21 -16.62
C ARG A 125 -9.36 5.76 -16.50
N ASP A 126 -8.97 5.19 -15.36
CA ASP A 126 -7.62 4.70 -15.12
C ASP A 126 -7.23 3.59 -16.10
N VAL A 127 -8.10 2.58 -16.28
CA VAL A 127 -7.94 1.49 -17.26
C VAL A 127 -7.85 2.04 -18.68
N THR A 128 -8.67 3.03 -19.05
CA THR A 128 -8.57 3.64 -20.38
C THR A 128 -7.23 4.36 -20.57
N GLY A 129 -6.71 5.04 -19.54
CA GLY A 129 -5.37 5.65 -19.57
C GLY A 129 -4.24 4.62 -19.64
N THR A 130 -4.33 3.50 -18.93
CA THR A 130 -3.33 2.43 -19.05
C THR A 130 -3.34 1.80 -20.44
N ILE A 131 -4.52 1.60 -21.05
CA ILE A 131 -4.65 1.09 -22.42
C ILE A 131 -4.00 2.04 -23.43
N THR A 132 -4.16 3.36 -23.28
CA THR A 132 -3.50 4.33 -24.17
C THR A 132 -1.99 4.28 -24.00
N ASN A 133 -1.49 4.25 -22.76
CA ASN A 133 -0.05 4.17 -22.49
C ASN A 133 0.57 2.88 -23.04
N ILE A 134 -0.10 1.73 -22.87
CA ILE A 134 0.37 0.45 -23.42
C ILE A 134 0.43 0.51 -24.95
N LYS A 135 -0.56 1.13 -25.61
CA LYS A 135 -0.56 1.31 -27.07
C LYS A 135 0.58 2.21 -27.55
N GLU A 136 0.90 3.26 -26.80
CA GLU A 136 2.05 4.13 -27.07
C GLU A 136 3.37 3.37 -26.89
N GLU A 137 3.54 2.63 -25.79
CA GLU A 137 4.72 1.78 -25.57
C GLU A 137 4.88 0.71 -26.66
N LEU A 138 3.79 0.11 -27.13
CA LEU A 138 3.82 -0.83 -28.25
C LEU A 138 4.32 -0.15 -29.54
N ALA A 139 3.82 1.04 -29.85
CA ALA A 139 4.26 1.81 -31.02
C ALA A 139 5.75 2.21 -30.92
N GLU A 140 6.23 2.57 -29.72
CA GLU A 140 7.64 2.84 -29.48
C GLU A 140 8.51 1.59 -29.70
N LEU A 141 8.07 0.42 -29.25
CA LEU A 141 8.79 -0.84 -29.45
C LEU A 141 8.84 -1.23 -30.93
N GLU A 142 7.73 -1.06 -31.67
CA GLU A 142 7.68 -1.26 -33.12
C GLU A 142 8.66 -0.32 -33.84
N GLN A 143 8.72 0.95 -33.43
CA GLN A 143 9.66 1.93 -33.97
C GLN A 143 11.11 1.56 -33.67
N GLN A 144 11.41 1.06 -32.46
CA GLN A 144 12.75 0.62 -32.08
C GLN A 144 13.19 -0.62 -32.85
N ILE A 145 12.26 -1.52 -33.19
CA ILE A 145 12.54 -2.68 -34.05
C ILE A 145 12.61 -2.25 -35.53
N GLY A 146 11.89 -1.21 -35.93
CA GLY A 146 11.81 -0.76 -37.32
C GLY A 146 10.91 -1.66 -38.18
N ALA A 147 9.93 -2.32 -37.57
CA ALA A 147 8.93 -3.14 -38.23
C ALA A 147 7.60 -3.11 -37.45
N THR A 148 6.49 -3.26 -38.17
CA THR A 148 5.14 -3.32 -37.60
C THR A 148 4.69 -4.76 -37.50
N PHE A 149 4.03 -5.12 -36.40
CA PHE A 149 3.61 -6.50 -36.16
C PHE A 149 2.13 -6.59 -35.81
N GLU A 150 1.44 -7.57 -36.38
CA GLU A 150 0.06 -7.87 -36.00
C GLU A 150 0.02 -8.50 -34.59
N LYS A 151 -1.02 -8.17 -33.80
CA LYS A 151 -1.17 -8.69 -32.42
C LYS A 151 -1.09 -10.23 -32.38
N GLU A 152 -1.78 -10.90 -33.29
CA GLU A 152 -1.91 -12.37 -33.30
C GLU A 152 -0.58 -13.05 -33.60
N THR A 153 0.23 -12.46 -34.48
CA THR A 153 1.54 -13.02 -34.84
C THR A 153 2.52 -12.91 -33.67
N VAL A 154 2.58 -11.76 -33.00
CA VAL A 154 3.43 -11.56 -31.80
C VAL A 154 3.06 -12.51 -30.66
N LEU A 155 1.77 -12.74 -30.43
CA LEU A 155 1.31 -13.67 -29.40
C LEU A 155 1.62 -15.14 -29.71
N SER A 156 1.73 -15.49 -31.00
CA SER A 156 2.09 -16.84 -31.44
C SER A 156 3.58 -17.16 -31.35
N PHE A 157 4.43 -16.14 -31.23
CA PHE A 157 5.87 -16.33 -31.19
C PHE A 157 6.33 -17.07 -29.94
N ASP A 158 7.27 -17.99 -30.15
CA ASP A 158 7.96 -18.70 -29.10
C ASP A 158 9.02 -17.80 -28.46
N MET A 159 8.63 -17.20 -27.34
CA MET A 159 9.47 -16.36 -26.49
C MET A 159 9.95 -17.12 -25.24
N SER A 160 10.12 -18.44 -25.35
CA SER A 160 10.55 -19.26 -24.22
C SER A 160 11.98 -18.97 -23.79
N LEU A 161 12.28 -19.26 -22.52
CA LEU A 161 13.63 -19.16 -21.97
C LEU A 161 14.64 -20.00 -22.77
N ALA A 162 14.22 -21.18 -23.26
CA ALA A 162 15.03 -22.04 -24.10
C ALA A 162 15.43 -21.35 -25.41
N THR A 163 14.48 -20.69 -26.07
CA THR A 163 14.75 -19.97 -27.33
C THR A 163 15.60 -18.73 -27.09
N LYS A 164 15.39 -18.01 -25.98
CA LYS A 164 16.24 -16.89 -25.55
C LYS A 164 17.69 -17.33 -25.32
N GLU A 165 17.89 -18.46 -24.65
CA GLU A 165 19.20 -19.05 -24.40
C GLU A 165 19.90 -19.45 -25.70
N LEU A 166 19.17 -20.10 -26.63
CA LEU A 166 19.70 -20.46 -27.95
C LEU A 166 20.13 -19.23 -28.77
N ILE A 167 19.34 -18.16 -28.76
CA ILE A 167 19.69 -16.89 -29.41
C ILE A 167 20.91 -16.26 -28.74
N THR A 168 20.98 -16.27 -27.40
CA THR A 168 22.10 -15.71 -26.64
C THR A 168 23.40 -16.45 -26.96
N GLN A 169 23.36 -17.79 -26.99
CA GLN A 169 24.50 -18.62 -27.39
C GLN A 169 24.93 -18.37 -28.83
N ALA A 170 23.98 -18.20 -29.76
CA ALA A 170 24.28 -17.86 -31.15
C ALA A 170 24.98 -16.48 -31.26
N VAL A 171 24.48 -15.46 -30.54
CA VAL A 171 25.10 -14.12 -30.52
C VAL A 171 26.49 -14.16 -29.88
N GLN A 172 26.67 -14.91 -28.80
CA GLN A 172 27.98 -15.08 -28.16
C GLN A 172 28.97 -15.78 -29.09
N LYS A 173 28.56 -16.89 -29.73
CA LYS A 173 29.40 -17.61 -30.67
C LYS A 173 29.76 -16.75 -31.89
N ALA A 174 28.83 -15.92 -32.38
CA ALA A 174 29.13 -14.96 -33.45
C ALA A 174 30.19 -13.92 -33.04
N ARG A 175 30.12 -13.40 -31.81
CA ARG A 175 31.17 -12.51 -31.27
C ARG A 175 32.52 -13.22 -31.12
N GLU A 176 32.51 -14.46 -30.65
CA GLU A 176 33.73 -15.27 -30.53
C GLU A 176 34.38 -15.46 -31.92
N LEU A 177 33.60 -15.79 -32.95
CA LEU A 177 34.10 -15.88 -34.32
C LEU A 177 34.68 -14.55 -34.82
N GLU A 178 34.06 -13.41 -34.50
CA GLU A 178 34.61 -12.09 -34.87
C GLU A 178 35.95 -11.81 -34.18
N THR A 179 36.09 -12.16 -32.90
CA THR A 179 37.38 -12.06 -32.20
C THR A 179 38.43 -13.05 -32.72
N GLN A 180 38.03 -14.26 -33.10
CA GLN A 180 38.90 -15.25 -33.71
C GLN A 180 39.42 -14.77 -35.06
N LYS A 181 38.59 -14.08 -35.86
CA LYS A 181 39.01 -13.47 -37.11
C LYS A 181 40.17 -12.51 -36.89
N ALA A 182 40.05 -11.58 -35.94
CA ALA A 182 41.11 -10.62 -35.64
C ALA A 182 42.43 -11.32 -35.24
N GLN A 183 42.35 -12.38 -34.42
CA GLN A 183 43.52 -13.17 -34.04
C GLN A 183 44.13 -13.95 -35.21
N LEU A 184 43.31 -14.45 -36.13
CA LEU A 184 43.75 -15.12 -37.34
C LEU A 184 44.41 -14.13 -38.31
N ASP A 185 43.85 -12.92 -38.46
CA ASP A 185 44.40 -11.83 -39.27
C ASP A 185 45.82 -11.48 -38.81
N ASP A 186 46.03 -11.36 -37.50
CA ASP A 186 47.36 -11.12 -36.92
C ASP A 186 48.33 -12.29 -37.16
N ARG A 187 47.88 -13.54 -36.93
CA ARG A 187 48.72 -14.73 -37.13
C ARG A 187 49.10 -14.94 -38.58
N PHE A 188 48.18 -14.68 -39.50
CA PHE A 188 48.41 -14.78 -40.93
C PHE A 188 49.46 -13.79 -41.38
N LYS A 189 49.33 -12.53 -40.95
CA LYS A 189 50.31 -11.50 -41.27
C LYS A 189 51.71 -11.87 -40.77
N VAL A 190 51.83 -12.33 -39.51
CA VAL A 190 53.13 -12.77 -38.95
C VAL A 190 53.70 -13.97 -39.69
N ALA A 191 52.87 -14.98 -39.99
CA ALA A 191 53.32 -16.17 -40.71
C ALA A 191 53.76 -15.84 -42.14
N GLN A 192 53.03 -14.95 -42.82
CA GLN A 192 53.37 -14.47 -44.16
C GLN A 192 54.70 -13.71 -44.16
N GLU A 193 54.88 -12.74 -43.26
CA GLU A 193 56.12 -11.95 -43.15
C GLU A 193 57.34 -12.86 -42.87
N GLN A 194 57.20 -13.83 -41.96
CA GLN A 194 58.26 -14.80 -41.65
C GLN A 194 58.60 -15.69 -42.84
N LEU A 195 57.59 -16.15 -43.57
CA LEU A 195 57.77 -16.99 -44.75
C LEU A 195 58.52 -16.23 -45.85
N GLU A 196 58.06 -15.01 -46.17
CA GLU A 196 58.71 -14.13 -47.16
C GLU A 196 60.16 -13.82 -46.79
N GLU A 197 60.45 -13.53 -45.51
CA GLU A 197 61.80 -13.28 -45.01
C GLU A 197 62.70 -14.52 -45.17
N GLN A 198 62.21 -15.72 -44.84
CA GLN A 198 62.99 -16.95 -44.99
C GLN A 198 63.18 -17.37 -46.44
N GLU A 199 62.19 -17.18 -47.31
CA GLU A 199 62.34 -17.41 -48.75
C GLU A 199 63.44 -16.53 -49.34
N GLU A 200 63.49 -15.26 -48.96
CA GLU A 200 64.53 -14.33 -49.42
C GLU A 200 65.90 -14.71 -48.86
N ASN A 201 65.99 -15.11 -47.58
CA ASN A 201 67.23 -15.61 -46.99
C ASN A 201 67.76 -16.84 -47.75
N ILE A 202 66.89 -17.80 -48.09
CA ILE A 202 67.25 -18.97 -48.87
C ILE A 202 67.70 -18.58 -50.29
N ARG A 203 67.01 -17.64 -50.95
CA ARG A 203 67.44 -17.12 -52.26
C ARG A 203 68.83 -16.47 -52.20
N GLN A 204 69.15 -15.75 -51.13
CA GLN A 204 70.48 -15.16 -50.93
C GLN A 204 71.56 -16.22 -50.72
N ILE A 205 71.28 -17.24 -49.90
CA ILE A 205 72.20 -18.37 -49.68
C ILE A 205 72.41 -19.15 -50.98
N GLN A 206 71.35 -19.39 -51.75
CA GLN A 206 71.39 -20.09 -53.03
C GLN A 206 72.25 -19.34 -54.07
N LYS A 207 72.22 -17.99 -54.07
CA LYS A 207 73.10 -17.17 -54.93
C LYS A 207 74.58 -17.28 -54.55
N GLN A 208 74.91 -17.65 -53.31
CA GLN A 208 76.29 -17.82 -52.82
C GLN A 208 76.83 -19.24 -53.04
N MET A 209 75.98 -20.19 -53.41
CA MET A 209 76.37 -21.57 -53.72
C MET A 209 77.02 -21.65 -55.10
N LEU A 210 78.04 -22.52 -55.24
CA LEU A 210 78.59 -22.85 -56.55
C LEU A 210 77.55 -23.63 -57.36
N ALA A 211 77.47 -23.35 -58.66
CA ALA A 211 76.67 -24.14 -59.58
C ALA A 211 77.14 -25.61 -59.55
N ASP A 212 76.20 -26.56 -59.64
CA ASP A 212 76.52 -27.99 -59.54
C ASP A 212 77.57 -28.43 -60.58
N GLU A 213 77.59 -27.80 -61.76
CA GLU A 213 78.61 -28.03 -62.79
C GLU A 213 80.02 -27.58 -62.34
N GLU A 214 80.15 -26.35 -61.82
CA GLU A 214 81.43 -25.81 -61.36
C GLU A 214 82.01 -26.60 -60.19
N ARG A 215 81.14 -27.00 -59.24
CA ARG A 215 81.52 -27.86 -58.12
C ARG A 215 82.03 -29.21 -58.57
N ASN A 216 81.35 -29.86 -59.52
CA ASN A 216 81.76 -31.17 -60.03
C ASN A 216 83.15 -31.11 -60.67
N THR A 217 83.46 -30.04 -61.41
CA THR A 217 84.82 -29.84 -61.96
C THR A 217 85.87 -29.64 -60.86
N LEU A 218 85.52 -28.97 -59.76
CA LEU A 218 86.42 -28.78 -58.62
C LEU A 218 86.64 -30.08 -57.84
N VAL A 219 85.61 -30.91 -57.66
CA VAL A 219 85.70 -32.24 -57.03
C VAL A 219 86.56 -33.19 -57.87
N GLU A 220 86.45 -33.15 -59.19
CA GLU A 220 87.33 -33.92 -60.09
C GLU A 220 88.78 -33.44 -60.03
N LYS A 221 89.00 -32.11 -59.95
CA LYS A 221 90.33 -31.54 -59.72
C LYS A 221 90.91 -31.97 -58.38
N GLU A 222 90.12 -31.95 -57.30
CA GLU A 222 90.57 -32.41 -55.98
C GLU A 222 90.98 -33.88 -55.98
N LYS A 223 90.19 -34.76 -56.63
CA LYS A 223 90.54 -36.18 -56.78
C LYS A 223 91.86 -36.38 -57.53
N SER A 224 92.09 -35.63 -58.60
CA SER A 224 93.37 -35.72 -59.34
C SER A 224 94.58 -35.24 -58.53
N PHE A 225 94.39 -34.28 -57.61
CA PHE A 225 95.44 -33.87 -56.66
C PHE A 225 95.69 -34.91 -55.55
N GLN A 226 94.64 -35.60 -55.07
CA GLN A 226 94.77 -36.67 -54.07
C GLN A 226 95.51 -37.89 -54.64
N ASP A 227 95.22 -38.26 -55.90
CA ASP A 227 95.90 -39.35 -56.60
C ASP A 227 97.38 -39.02 -56.89
N ALA A 228 97.72 -37.75 -57.15
CA ALA A 228 99.10 -37.29 -57.33
C ALA A 228 99.91 -37.29 -56.01
N ALA A 229 99.26 -36.99 -54.87
CA ALA A 229 99.89 -37.04 -53.56
C ALA A 229 100.20 -38.46 -53.06
N PHE A 230 99.57 -39.49 -53.63
CA PHE A 230 99.77 -40.90 -53.29
C PHE A 230 101.12 -41.49 -53.76
N ILE A 231 101.87 -40.79 -54.63
CA ILE A 231 103.09 -41.32 -55.29
C ILE A 231 104.40 -41.00 -54.53
N GLY A 232 104.38 -40.19 -53.46
CA GLY A 232 105.57 -39.84 -52.67
C GLY A 232 105.94 -40.86 -51.58
N MET A 233 106.91 -41.76 -51.85
CA MET A 233 107.46 -42.69 -50.85
C MET A 233 108.02 -41.95 -49.62
N GLY A 234 107.39 -42.13 -48.45
CA GLY A 234 107.88 -41.63 -47.16
C GLY A 234 106.88 -41.58 -46.01
N ALA A 235 105.57 -41.74 -46.26
CA ALA A 235 104.54 -41.54 -45.23
C ALA A 235 104.33 -42.73 -44.27
N GLU A 236 104.53 -43.98 -44.71
CA GLU A 236 104.23 -45.17 -43.89
C GLU A 236 105.21 -45.39 -42.71
N ARG A 237 106.51 -45.03 -42.86
CA ARG A 237 107.47 -45.15 -41.75
C ARG A 237 107.26 -44.10 -40.66
N MET A 238 106.71 -42.94 -41.01
CA MET A 238 106.48 -41.83 -40.07
C MET A 238 105.17 -42.02 -39.29
N LYS A 239 104.14 -42.61 -39.92
CA LYS A 239 102.86 -42.93 -39.26
C LYS A 239 103.01 -43.90 -38.09
N ARG A 240 103.88 -44.91 -38.24
CA ARG A 240 104.15 -45.91 -37.18
C ARG A 240 104.75 -45.31 -35.90
N LYS A 241 105.66 -44.32 -36.02
CA LYS A 241 106.23 -43.61 -34.86
C LYS A 241 105.25 -42.62 -34.23
N TYR A 242 104.30 -42.09 -35.01
CA TYR A 242 103.24 -41.22 -34.51
C TYR A 242 102.17 -42.01 -33.74
N GLU A 243 101.76 -43.17 -34.27
CA GLU A 243 100.76 -44.06 -33.64
C GLU A 243 101.25 -44.62 -32.30
N GLU A 244 102.54 -44.98 -32.16
CA GLU A 244 103.11 -45.46 -30.89
C GLU A 244 103.17 -44.35 -29.81
N LYS A 245 103.53 -43.11 -30.15
CA LYS A 245 103.59 -41.99 -29.19
C LYS A 245 102.20 -41.41 -28.88
N ALA A 246 101.29 -41.38 -29.85
CA ALA A 246 99.90 -40.96 -29.66
C ALA A 246 99.12 -41.93 -28.74
N GLY A 247 99.35 -43.24 -28.87
CA GLY A 247 98.76 -44.25 -27.99
C GLY A 247 99.15 -44.07 -26.52
N ALA A 248 100.41 -43.74 -26.24
CA ALA A 248 100.90 -43.49 -24.88
C ALA A 248 100.33 -42.19 -24.26
N ALA A 249 100.17 -41.13 -25.05
CA ALA A 249 99.53 -39.88 -24.62
C ALA A 249 98.03 -40.06 -24.36
N MET A 250 97.35 -40.84 -25.20
CA MET A 250 95.92 -41.14 -25.07
C MET A 250 95.61 -41.99 -23.82
N GLN A 251 96.52 -42.91 -23.42
CA GLN A 251 96.39 -43.65 -22.16
C GLN A 251 96.51 -42.75 -20.92
N LYS A 252 97.45 -41.79 -20.89
CA LYS A 252 97.59 -40.84 -19.77
C LYS A 252 96.36 -39.94 -19.63
N LYS A 253 95.79 -39.46 -20.74
CA LYS A 253 94.53 -38.69 -20.75
C LYS A 253 93.35 -39.51 -20.22
N LYS A 254 93.22 -40.77 -20.65
CA LYS A 254 92.15 -41.68 -20.21
C LYS A 254 92.27 -42.12 -18.75
N GLN A 255 93.48 -42.13 -18.18
CA GLN A 255 93.69 -42.31 -16.73
C GLN A 255 93.29 -41.06 -15.96
N TRP A 256 93.69 -39.86 -16.41
CA TRP A 256 93.33 -38.60 -15.76
C TRP A 256 91.81 -38.34 -15.74
N GLN A 257 91.13 -38.57 -16.87
CA GLN A 257 89.67 -38.45 -16.96
C GLN A 257 88.94 -39.43 -16.03
N ARG A 258 89.46 -40.65 -15.84
CA ARG A 258 88.90 -41.62 -14.88
C ARG A 258 89.01 -41.15 -13.44
N VAL A 259 90.13 -40.53 -13.07
CA VAL A 259 90.33 -39.95 -11.73
C VAL A 259 89.35 -38.80 -11.49
N CYS A 260 89.20 -37.88 -12.45
CA CYS A 260 88.24 -36.77 -12.33
C CYS A 260 86.78 -37.27 -12.22
N LEU A 261 86.39 -38.28 -13.01
CA LEU A 261 85.05 -38.88 -12.94
C LEU A 261 84.77 -39.52 -11.58
N LEU A 262 85.74 -40.21 -10.98
CA LEU A 262 85.61 -40.79 -9.64
C LEU A 262 85.44 -39.71 -8.56
N LEU A 263 86.21 -38.61 -8.63
CA LEU A 263 86.07 -37.48 -7.71
C LEU A 263 84.70 -36.80 -7.83
N LEU A 264 84.15 -36.71 -9.04
CA LEU A 264 82.83 -36.12 -9.30
C LEU A 264 81.71 -37.01 -8.72
N LEU A 265 81.87 -38.33 -8.79
CA LEU A 265 80.95 -39.31 -8.18
C LEU A 265 80.96 -39.28 -6.64
N ILE A 266 82.12 -39.02 -6.04
CA ILE A 266 82.23 -38.80 -4.59
C ILE A 266 81.56 -37.48 -4.21
N ASN A 267 81.80 -36.41 -4.99
CA ASN A 267 81.22 -35.09 -4.73
C ASN A 267 79.69 -35.08 -4.84
N THR A 268 79.09 -35.82 -5.79
CA THR A 268 77.63 -35.95 -5.88
C THR A 268 77.01 -36.64 -4.67
N GLY A 269 77.70 -37.63 -4.09
CA GLY A 269 77.30 -38.23 -2.80
C GLY A 269 77.27 -37.20 -1.66
N VAL A 270 78.32 -36.38 -1.54
CA VAL A 270 78.40 -35.30 -0.54
C VAL A 270 77.28 -34.27 -0.75
N LEU A 271 77.00 -33.90 -1.99
CA LEU A 271 75.96 -32.93 -2.34
C LEU A 271 74.56 -33.46 -1.96
N PHE A 272 74.29 -34.75 -2.21
CA PHE A 272 73.03 -35.39 -1.82
C PHE A 272 72.86 -35.46 -0.30
N THR A 273 73.92 -35.80 0.44
CA THR A 273 73.87 -35.80 1.92
C THR A 273 73.68 -34.39 2.49
N SER A 274 74.21 -33.36 1.84
CA SER A 274 74.06 -31.96 2.29
C SER A 274 72.64 -31.43 2.16
N LEU A 275 71.89 -31.88 1.12
CA LEU A 275 70.47 -31.56 0.94
C LEU A 275 69.58 -32.26 1.97
N PHE A 276 69.96 -33.47 2.40
CA PHE A 276 69.20 -34.23 3.39
C PHE A 276 69.35 -33.70 4.83
N ILE A 277 70.50 -33.10 5.14
CA ILE A 277 70.84 -32.57 6.48
C ILE A 277 70.58 -31.05 6.55
N ASP A 278 70.14 -30.43 5.45
CA ASP A 278 69.83 -29.00 5.32
C ASP A 278 71.01 -28.06 5.70
N ASN A 279 72.25 -28.53 5.44
CA ASN A 279 73.47 -27.81 5.80
C ASN A 279 74.01 -26.98 4.63
N ARG A 280 73.70 -25.68 4.64
CA ARG A 280 74.07 -24.73 3.57
C ARG A 280 75.58 -24.58 3.34
N LEU A 281 76.42 -24.74 4.38
CA LEU A 281 77.88 -24.61 4.26
C LEU A 281 78.49 -25.77 3.45
N LEU A 282 78.03 -27.00 3.71
CA LEU A 282 78.45 -28.19 2.96
C LEU A 282 78.01 -28.13 1.50
N LEU A 283 76.79 -27.64 1.25
CA LEU A 283 76.28 -27.45 -0.10
C LEU A 283 77.15 -26.46 -0.88
N PHE A 284 77.51 -25.32 -0.28
CA PHE A 284 78.37 -24.32 -0.93
C PHE A 284 79.77 -24.85 -1.26
N ILE A 285 80.40 -25.59 -0.32
CA ILE A 285 81.71 -26.21 -0.54
C ILE A 285 81.63 -27.26 -1.67
N SER A 286 80.57 -28.07 -1.71
CA SER A 286 80.40 -29.10 -2.73
C SER A 286 80.30 -28.50 -4.15
N VAL A 287 79.60 -27.38 -4.30
CA VAL A 287 79.46 -26.67 -5.58
C VAL A 287 80.79 -26.08 -6.05
N ILE A 288 81.59 -25.50 -5.13
CA ILE A 288 82.93 -24.99 -5.48
C ILE A 288 83.84 -26.13 -5.96
N VAL A 289 83.83 -27.26 -5.25
CA VAL A 289 84.61 -28.44 -5.64
C VAL A 289 84.14 -29.01 -6.97
N PHE A 290 82.83 -29.03 -7.24
CA PHE A 290 82.27 -29.44 -8.53
C PHE A 290 82.78 -28.55 -9.67
N VAL A 291 82.70 -27.22 -9.50
CA VAL A 291 83.22 -26.27 -10.48
C VAL A 291 84.72 -26.48 -10.68
N GLY A 292 85.49 -26.70 -9.61
CA GLY A 292 86.93 -26.99 -9.70
C GLY A 292 87.26 -28.26 -10.49
N ILE A 293 86.51 -29.35 -10.29
CA ILE A 293 86.70 -30.61 -11.02
C ILE A 293 86.34 -30.44 -12.51
N VAL A 294 85.24 -29.73 -12.81
CA VAL A 294 84.82 -29.44 -14.19
C VAL A 294 85.86 -28.54 -14.88
N LEU A 295 86.36 -27.51 -14.19
CA LEU A 295 87.41 -26.63 -14.71
C LEU A 295 88.70 -27.40 -14.99
N ALA A 296 89.10 -28.33 -14.11
CA ALA A 296 90.26 -29.19 -14.30
C ALA A 296 90.11 -30.19 -15.46
N LEU A 297 88.88 -30.61 -15.78
CA LEU A 297 88.56 -31.43 -16.95
C LEU A 297 88.65 -30.63 -18.26
N VAL A 298 88.19 -29.38 -18.24
CA VAL A 298 88.18 -28.49 -19.43
C VAL A 298 89.57 -27.89 -19.70
N LEU A 299 90.33 -27.53 -18.66
CA LEU A 299 91.66 -26.92 -18.78
C LEU A 299 92.81 -27.92 -18.91
N TYR A 300 92.54 -29.22 -18.99
CA TYR A 300 93.59 -30.22 -19.20
C TYR A 300 94.18 -30.10 -20.61
N LYS A 301 95.31 -29.41 -20.70
CA LYS A 301 96.03 -29.12 -21.95
C LYS A 301 96.52 -30.43 -22.58
N ASP A 302 96.07 -30.72 -23.80
CA ASP A 302 96.40 -31.95 -24.52
C ASP A 302 97.91 -32.01 -24.82
N PRO A 303 98.65 -33.02 -24.34
CA PRO A 303 100.09 -33.13 -24.58
C PRO A 303 100.44 -33.47 -26.05
N SER A 304 99.43 -33.67 -26.92
CA SER A 304 99.58 -33.92 -28.35
C SER A 304 99.75 -32.65 -29.20
N SER A 305 99.47 -31.45 -28.67
CA SER A 305 99.55 -30.21 -29.46
C SER A 305 100.99 -29.89 -29.92
N GLY A 306 102.01 -30.25 -29.12
CA GLY A 306 103.42 -30.06 -29.48
C GLY A 306 103.94 -31.05 -30.54
N LEU A 307 103.29 -32.21 -30.72
CA LEU A 307 103.63 -33.17 -31.78
C LEU A 307 103.07 -32.76 -33.16
N GLN A 308 102.12 -31.83 -33.19
CA GLN A 308 101.47 -31.37 -34.42
C GLN A 308 102.27 -30.24 -35.09
N GLU A 309 102.94 -29.38 -34.30
CA GLU A 309 103.90 -28.37 -34.79
C GLU A 309 105.19 -29.00 -35.37
N GLU A 310 105.67 -30.11 -34.79
CA GLU A 310 106.88 -30.82 -35.25
C GLU A 310 106.64 -31.60 -36.57
N LEU A 311 105.38 -31.95 -36.87
CA LEU A 311 104.99 -32.64 -38.09
C LEU A 311 104.74 -31.66 -39.25
N LEU A 312 104.20 -30.47 -38.96
CA LEU A 312 104.01 -29.38 -39.92
C LEU A 312 105.34 -28.82 -40.45
N THR A 313 106.37 -28.74 -39.59
CA THR A 313 107.70 -28.21 -39.95
C THR A 313 108.52 -29.17 -40.82
N LEU A 314 108.27 -30.49 -40.76
CA LEU A 314 108.88 -31.49 -41.63
C LEU A 314 108.16 -31.68 -42.98
N GLN A 315 106.88 -31.31 -43.07
CA GLN A 315 106.08 -31.41 -44.29
C GLN A 315 106.28 -30.20 -45.24
N GLN A 316 106.77 -29.07 -44.72
CA GLN A 316 107.11 -27.87 -45.50
C GLN A 316 108.36 -27.99 -46.39
N SER A 317 109.23 -28.99 -46.17
CA SER A 317 110.49 -29.14 -46.92
C SER A 317 110.41 -30.00 -48.20
N ALA A 318 109.23 -30.45 -48.63
CA ALA A 318 109.07 -31.26 -49.83
C ALA A 318 107.88 -30.79 -50.70
N GLY A 319 108.19 -30.04 -51.77
CA GLY A 319 107.30 -29.90 -52.94
C GLY A 319 106.56 -28.56 -53.06
N GLY A 320 107.21 -27.56 -53.69
CA GLY A 320 106.59 -26.29 -54.06
C GLY A 320 105.69 -26.37 -55.32
N ARG A 321 104.77 -25.41 -55.41
CA ARG A 321 103.81 -25.09 -56.50
C ARG A 321 102.56 -25.97 -56.70
N GLN A 322 102.61 -27.29 -56.59
CA GLN A 322 101.37 -28.11 -56.72
C GLN A 322 100.49 -28.10 -55.45
N SER A 323 101.05 -27.72 -54.28
CA SER A 323 100.32 -27.70 -53.01
C SER A 323 99.41 -26.48 -52.83
N GLU A 324 99.62 -25.39 -53.56
CA GLU A 324 98.86 -24.14 -53.37
C GLU A 324 97.52 -24.19 -54.11
N GLU A 325 97.51 -24.69 -55.36
CA GLU A 325 96.28 -24.93 -56.13
C GLU A 325 95.41 -26.04 -55.54
N ALA A 326 96.02 -27.11 -55.01
CA ALA A 326 95.26 -28.15 -54.32
C ALA A 326 94.60 -27.62 -53.01
N MET A 327 95.24 -26.66 -52.35
CA MET A 327 94.71 -26.03 -51.13
C MET A 327 93.59 -25.02 -51.43
N THR A 328 93.68 -24.26 -52.52
CA THR A 328 92.62 -23.33 -52.93
C THR A 328 91.36 -24.06 -53.44
N VAL A 329 91.52 -25.15 -54.19
CA VAL A 329 90.40 -26.00 -54.62
C VAL A 329 89.70 -26.64 -53.42
N ARG A 330 90.46 -27.18 -52.45
CA ARG A 330 89.88 -27.71 -51.21
C ARG A 330 89.16 -26.64 -50.40
N TYR A 331 89.75 -25.46 -50.26
CA TYR A 331 89.13 -24.36 -49.53
C TYR A 331 87.81 -23.89 -50.17
N GLN A 332 87.74 -23.84 -51.51
CA GLN A 332 86.51 -23.50 -52.23
C GLN A 332 85.43 -24.57 -52.06
N LEU A 333 85.80 -25.86 -52.10
CA LEU A 333 84.88 -26.97 -51.87
C LEU A 333 84.38 -27.03 -50.42
N GLU A 334 85.25 -26.79 -49.44
CA GLU A 334 84.89 -26.76 -48.02
C GLU A 334 83.94 -25.59 -47.71
N LYS A 335 84.20 -24.41 -48.27
CA LYS A 335 83.29 -23.26 -48.18
C LYS A 335 81.92 -23.54 -48.83
N ASP A 336 81.88 -24.14 -50.01
CA ASP A 336 80.62 -24.53 -50.65
C ASP A 336 79.88 -25.61 -49.85
N GLU A 337 80.60 -26.53 -49.21
CA GLU A 337 79.99 -27.54 -48.34
C GLU A 337 79.40 -26.94 -47.05
N GLU A 338 80.05 -25.92 -46.47
CA GLU A 338 79.48 -25.13 -45.37
C GLU A 338 78.22 -24.37 -45.79
N ILE A 339 78.24 -23.73 -46.97
CA ILE A 339 77.08 -23.00 -47.51
C ILE A 339 75.93 -23.98 -47.82
N ARG A 340 76.20 -25.17 -48.37
CA ARG A 340 75.18 -26.22 -48.60
C ARG A 340 74.57 -26.75 -47.30
N LYS A 341 75.36 -27.00 -46.26
CA LYS A 341 74.83 -27.39 -44.93
C LYS A 341 73.97 -26.29 -44.32
N LEU A 342 74.34 -25.03 -44.53
CA LEU A 342 73.56 -23.88 -44.10
C LEU A 342 72.24 -23.77 -44.91
N PHE A 343 72.30 -23.97 -46.23
CA PHE A 343 71.12 -24.04 -47.10
C PHE A 343 70.15 -25.15 -46.69
N GLU A 344 70.63 -26.37 -46.44
CA GLU A 344 69.79 -27.48 -45.96
C GLU A 344 69.11 -27.14 -44.62
N ARG A 345 69.84 -26.52 -43.69
CA ARG A 345 69.28 -26.11 -42.40
C ARG A 345 68.19 -25.05 -42.55
N GLU A 346 68.45 -23.99 -43.34
CA GLU A 346 67.46 -22.93 -43.54
C GLU A 346 66.28 -23.43 -44.39
N SER A 347 66.50 -24.30 -45.38
CA SER A 347 65.45 -24.97 -46.16
C SER A 347 64.50 -25.80 -45.28
N TYR A 348 65.04 -26.51 -44.29
CA TYR A 348 64.22 -27.22 -43.31
C TYR A 348 63.38 -26.25 -42.46
N LYS A 349 63.91 -25.07 -42.10
CA LYS A 349 63.12 -24.04 -41.41
C LYS A 349 62.04 -23.44 -42.29
N LEU A 350 62.31 -23.20 -43.57
CA LEU A 350 61.29 -22.76 -44.53
C LEU A 350 60.16 -23.78 -44.60
N GLN A 351 60.46 -25.07 -44.71
CA GLN A 351 59.43 -26.11 -44.72
C GLN A 351 58.60 -26.13 -43.42
N GLN A 352 59.20 -25.82 -42.27
CA GLN A 352 58.45 -25.66 -41.02
C GLN A 352 57.53 -24.44 -41.03
N MET A 353 57.98 -23.32 -41.61
CA MET A 353 57.18 -22.10 -41.74
C MET A 353 56.05 -22.24 -42.76
N GLU A 354 56.27 -22.92 -43.89
CA GLU A 354 55.21 -23.28 -44.85
C GLU A 354 54.11 -24.08 -44.17
N ARG A 355 54.47 -25.12 -43.39
CA ARG A 355 53.49 -25.89 -42.61
C ARG A 355 52.76 -25.05 -41.57
N ALA A 356 53.43 -24.08 -40.97
CA ALA A 356 52.80 -23.16 -40.02
C ALA A 356 51.81 -22.22 -40.74
N TYR A 357 52.17 -21.73 -41.93
CA TYR A 357 51.31 -20.92 -42.78
C TYR A 357 50.07 -21.71 -43.25
N ASP A 358 50.24 -22.93 -43.77
CA ASP A 358 49.14 -23.82 -44.18
C ASP A 358 48.18 -24.11 -43.03
N LYS A 359 48.71 -24.22 -41.80
CA LYS A 359 47.88 -24.39 -40.60
C LYS A 359 47.03 -23.15 -40.29
N VAL A 360 47.54 -21.95 -40.54
CA VAL A 360 46.76 -20.71 -40.40
C VAL A 360 45.68 -20.65 -41.47
N VAL A 361 46.00 -20.98 -42.72
CA VAL A 361 45.04 -21.01 -43.84
C VAL A 361 43.89 -21.99 -43.58
N SER A 362 44.19 -23.21 -43.14
CA SER A 362 43.14 -24.19 -42.77
C SER A 362 42.26 -23.69 -41.60
N SER A 363 42.85 -22.97 -40.63
CA SER A 363 42.08 -22.34 -39.55
C SER A 363 41.14 -21.23 -40.07
N TYR A 364 41.52 -20.50 -41.12
CA TYR A 364 40.63 -19.55 -41.81
C TYR A 364 39.46 -20.24 -42.51
N GLU A 365 39.71 -21.34 -43.21
CA GLU A 365 38.64 -22.11 -43.87
C GLU A 365 37.63 -22.67 -42.86
N GLU A 366 38.12 -23.13 -41.71
CA GLU A 366 37.26 -23.54 -40.60
C GLU A 366 36.43 -22.37 -40.06
N TRP A 367 37.07 -21.24 -39.78
CA TRP A 367 36.39 -20.03 -39.33
C TRP A 367 35.34 -19.53 -40.33
N GLU A 368 35.63 -19.54 -41.63
CA GLU A 368 34.71 -19.12 -42.68
C GLU A 368 33.48 -20.04 -42.74
N ARG A 369 33.68 -21.36 -42.68
CA ARG A 369 32.59 -22.34 -42.61
C ARG A 369 31.71 -22.13 -41.37
N GLU A 370 32.30 -21.88 -40.20
CA GLU A 370 31.54 -21.61 -38.98
C GLU A 370 30.77 -20.29 -39.06
N THR A 371 31.39 -19.24 -39.61
CA THR A 371 30.77 -17.93 -39.81
C THR A 371 29.59 -18.03 -40.79
N PHE A 372 29.74 -18.80 -41.87
CA PHE A 372 28.64 -19.08 -42.79
C PHE A 372 27.47 -19.78 -42.10
N ARG A 373 27.74 -20.86 -41.34
CA ARG A 373 26.70 -21.57 -40.56
C ARG A 373 26.00 -20.65 -39.56
N MET A 374 26.75 -19.79 -38.88
CA MET A 374 26.18 -18.83 -37.94
C MET A 374 25.30 -17.79 -38.64
N SER A 375 25.73 -17.29 -39.81
CA SER A 375 24.93 -16.38 -40.62
C SER A 375 23.60 -17.01 -41.09
N GLU A 376 23.61 -18.32 -41.38
CA GLU A 376 22.42 -19.07 -41.74
C GLU A 376 21.45 -19.20 -40.56
N GLN A 377 21.96 -19.50 -39.37
CA GLN A 377 21.16 -19.53 -38.13
C GLN A 377 20.54 -18.17 -37.81
N VAL A 378 21.30 -17.08 -37.96
CA VAL A 378 20.79 -15.71 -37.79
C VAL A 378 19.68 -15.41 -38.80
N ASN A 379 19.82 -15.86 -40.06
CA ASN A 379 18.76 -15.72 -41.07
C ASN A 379 17.50 -16.51 -40.72
N VAL A 380 17.62 -17.68 -40.09
CA VAL A 380 16.46 -18.44 -39.57
C VAL A 380 15.70 -17.62 -38.53
N TYR A 381 16.41 -17.00 -37.58
CA TYR A 381 15.78 -16.14 -36.57
C TYR A 381 15.14 -14.89 -37.19
N LYS A 382 15.81 -14.24 -38.15
CA LYS A 382 15.22 -13.09 -38.88
C LYS A 382 13.89 -13.45 -39.54
N LYS A 383 13.83 -14.58 -40.25
CA LYS A 383 12.61 -15.04 -40.92
C LYS A 383 11.53 -15.44 -39.92
N ARG A 384 11.89 -16.16 -38.85
CA ARG A 384 10.94 -16.64 -37.84
C ARG A 384 10.22 -15.52 -37.10
N TYR A 385 10.94 -14.45 -36.75
CA TYR A 385 10.40 -13.29 -36.02
C TYR A 385 10.13 -12.08 -36.92
N THR A 386 10.22 -12.25 -38.25
CA THR A 386 9.97 -11.19 -39.25
C THR A 386 10.77 -9.90 -39.00
N PHE A 387 12.02 -10.04 -38.56
CA PHE A 387 12.91 -8.90 -38.34
C PHE A 387 13.42 -8.31 -39.67
N PRO A 388 13.77 -7.00 -39.71
CA PRO A 388 14.29 -6.37 -40.91
C PRO A 388 15.57 -7.04 -41.45
N GLU A 389 15.74 -7.03 -42.78
CA GLU A 389 16.86 -7.73 -43.43
C GLU A 389 18.24 -7.17 -43.07
N PHE A 390 18.31 -5.88 -42.70
CA PHE A 390 19.55 -5.21 -42.30
C PHE A 390 20.07 -5.63 -40.92
N TYR A 391 19.31 -6.46 -40.18
CA TYR A 391 19.73 -6.93 -38.87
C TYR A 391 20.91 -7.91 -38.97
N THR A 392 21.96 -7.60 -38.22
CA THR A 392 23.10 -8.49 -38.00
C THR A 392 22.91 -9.28 -36.70
N TYR A 393 23.82 -10.22 -36.41
CA TYR A 393 23.82 -11.00 -35.18
C TYR A 393 23.73 -10.13 -33.91
N ALA A 394 24.30 -8.91 -33.93
CA ALA A 394 24.28 -7.99 -32.79
C ALA A 394 22.88 -7.45 -32.43
N HIS A 395 21.97 -7.41 -33.40
CA HIS A 395 20.63 -6.83 -33.23
C HIS A 395 19.58 -7.86 -32.84
N ILE A 396 19.83 -9.16 -33.10
CA ILE A 396 18.83 -10.23 -32.91
C ILE A 396 18.39 -10.33 -31.45
N LEU A 397 19.33 -10.40 -30.50
CA LEU A 397 18.99 -10.53 -29.08
C LEU A 397 18.24 -9.30 -28.54
N PRO A 398 18.72 -8.05 -28.73
CA PRO A 398 17.97 -6.86 -28.32
C PRO A 398 16.57 -6.75 -28.97
N ALA A 399 16.41 -7.20 -30.21
CA ALA A 399 15.11 -7.20 -30.88
C ALA A 399 14.19 -8.30 -30.35
N PHE A 400 14.73 -9.47 -30.03
CA PHE A 400 14.00 -10.55 -29.37
C PHE A 400 13.49 -10.12 -27.98
N GLU A 401 14.31 -9.43 -27.17
CA GLU A 401 13.89 -8.90 -25.87
C GLU A 401 12.78 -7.84 -25.98
N ARG A 402 12.83 -7.00 -27.03
CA ARG A 402 11.74 -6.05 -27.32
C ARG A 402 10.47 -6.76 -27.73
N MET A 403 10.59 -7.80 -28.56
CA MET A 403 9.46 -8.65 -28.93
C MET A 403 8.85 -9.36 -27.72
N GLU A 404 9.68 -9.78 -26.76
CA GLU A 404 9.25 -10.39 -25.49
C GLU A 404 8.42 -9.40 -24.68
N LYS A 405 8.91 -8.15 -24.56
CA LYS A 405 8.17 -7.06 -23.93
C LYS A 405 6.85 -6.76 -24.66
N MET A 406 6.85 -6.70 -25.99
CA MET A 406 5.63 -6.50 -26.79
C MET A 406 4.60 -7.60 -26.53
N GLN A 407 5.03 -8.87 -26.48
CA GLN A 407 4.14 -9.99 -26.18
C GLN A 407 3.49 -9.86 -24.80
N GLN A 408 4.24 -9.43 -23.78
CA GLN A 408 3.71 -9.16 -22.44
C GLN A 408 2.71 -8.01 -22.45
N LEU A 409 3.03 -6.90 -23.13
CA LEU A 409 2.15 -5.74 -23.26
C LEU A 409 0.84 -6.08 -24.00
N TYR A 410 0.87 -6.90 -25.04
CA TYR A 410 -0.35 -7.36 -25.73
C TYR A 410 -1.25 -8.22 -24.84
N ARG A 411 -0.67 -9.08 -23.98
CA ARG A 411 -1.43 -9.86 -22.99
C ARG A 411 -2.06 -8.96 -21.93
N GLU A 412 -1.31 -7.97 -21.43
CA GLU A 412 -1.85 -6.99 -20.48
C GLU A 412 -2.95 -6.14 -21.15
N LEU A 413 -2.79 -5.74 -22.41
CA LEU A 413 -3.81 -5.02 -23.18
C LEU A 413 -5.13 -5.80 -23.27
N GLU A 414 -5.07 -7.12 -23.45
CA GLU A 414 -6.25 -7.98 -23.49
C GLU A 414 -6.94 -8.09 -22.13
N LYS A 415 -6.14 -8.23 -21.06
CA LYS A 415 -6.64 -8.21 -19.68
C LYS A 415 -7.29 -6.87 -19.32
N GLN A 416 -6.68 -5.75 -19.70
CA GLN A 416 -7.25 -4.42 -19.48
C GLN A 416 -8.49 -4.21 -20.35
N GLY A 417 -8.52 -4.73 -21.59
CA GLY A 417 -9.68 -4.70 -22.46
C GLY A 417 -10.89 -5.45 -21.90
N THR A 418 -10.68 -6.67 -21.41
CA THR A 418 -11.74 -7.45 -20.74
C THR A 418 -12.23 -6.77 -19.45
N ARG A 419 -11.31 -6.21 -18.65
CA ARG A 419 -11.67 -5.42 -17.47
C ARG A 419 -12.51 -4.19 -17.84
N LYS A 420 -12.11 -3.45 -18.88
CA LYS A 420 -12.84 -2.29 -19.41
C LYS A 420 -14.26 -2.66 -19.83
N SER A 421 -14.45 -3.77 -20.53
CA SER A 421 -15.78 -4.25 -20.92
C SER A 421 -16.65 -4.58 -19.71
N SER A 422 -16.10 -5.25 -18.70
CA SER A 422 -16.85 -5.55 -17.46
C SER A 422 -17.27 -4.30 -16.68
N LEU A 423 -16.38 -3.29 -16.63
CA LEU A 423 -16.67 -1.99 -15.99
C LEU A 423 -17.76 -1.25 -16.75
N TYR A 424 -17.69 -1.25 -18.08
CA TYR A 424 -18.71 -0.63 -18.94
C TYR A 424 -20.10 -1.26 -18.73
N GLU A 425 -20.16 -2.59 -18.62
CA GLU A 425 -21.42 -3.30 -18.36
C GLU A 425 -22.02 -2.93 -16.99
N MET A 426 -21.20 -2.89 -15.93
CA MET A 426 -21.66 -2.46 -14.60
C MET A 426 -22.16 -1.01 -14.58
N ILE A 427 -21.44 -0.09 -15.25
CA ILE A 427 -21.84 1.32 -15.37
C ILE A 427 -23.16 1.43 -16.12
N SER A 428 -23.30 0.74 -17.25
CA SER A 428 -24.51 0.78 -18.07
C SER A 428 -25.73 0.21 -17.35
N GLN A 429 -25.57 -0.90 -16.61
CA GLN A 429 -26.66 -1.46 -15.79
C GLN A 429 -27.13 -0.48 -14.71
N PHE A 430 -26.20 0.22 -14.05
CA PHE A 430 -26.55 1.23 -13.05
C PHE A 430 -27.27 2.44 -13.68
N GLU A 431 -26.77 2.94 -14.81
CA GLU A 431 -27.37 4.07 -15.53
C GLU A 431 -28.78 3.73 -16.05
N HIS A 432 -29.00 2.52 -16.55
CA HIS A 432 -30.32 2.07 -16.99
C HIS A 432 -31.33 1.95 -15.84
N LYS A 433 -30.89 1.45 -14.66
CA LYS A 433 -31.71 1.45 -13.45
C LYS A 433 -32.05 2.89 -13.02
N LEU A 434 -31.09 3.80 -13.07
CA LEU A 434 -31.27 5.21 -12.71
C LEU A 434 -32.26 5.91 -13.66
N GLU A 435 -32.19 5.61 -14.97
CA GLU A 435 -33.13 6.09 -15.97
C GLU A 435 -34.55 5.55 -15.75
N THR A 436 -34.70 4.29 -15.33
CA THR A 436 -36.00 3.69 -15.04
C THR A 436 -36.70 4.34 -13.83
N VAL A 437 -35.91 4.80 -12.85
CA VAL A 437 -36.42 5.41 -11.61
C VAL A 437 -36.68 6.91 -11.77
N ILE A 438 -35.78 7.64 -12.44
CA ILE A 438 -35.74 9.11 -12.46
C ILE A 438 -36.09 9.68 -13.86
N GLY A 439 -36.09 8.86 -14.90
CA GLY A 439 -36.28 9.30 -16.29
C GLY A 439 -35.06 9.99 -16.89
N SER A 440 -33.89 9.87 -16.25
CA SER A 440 -32.62 10.41 -16.75
C SER A 440 -31.45 9.54 -16.33
N ALA A 441 -30.40 9.47 -17.13
CA ALA A 441 -29.16 8.78 -16.78
C ALA A 441 -28.18 9.65 -15.95
N GLU A 442 -28.60 10.86 -15.53
CA GLU A 442 -27.74 11.80 -14.81
C GLU A 442 -27.60 11.44 -13.32
N TYR A 443 -26.40 11.02 -12.93
CA TYR A 443 -26.07 10.66 -11.55
C TYR A 443 -26.37 11.76 -10.51
N SER A 444 -26.22 13.04 -10.88
CA SER A 444 -26.51 14.17 -9.99
C SER A 444 -27.95 14.17 -9.46
N LYS A 445 -28.89 13.59 -10.21
CA LYS A 445 -30.31 13.51 -9.82
C LYS A 445 -30.60 12.37 -8.85
N LEU A 446 -29.65 11.49 -8.55
CA LEU A 446 -29.83 10.44 -7.53
C LEU A 446 -30.13 11.06 -6.16
N HIS A 447 -29.45 12.16 -5.81
CA HIS A 447 -29.70 12.87 -4.56
C HIS A 447 -31.09 13.53 -4.54
N GLU A 448 -31.53 14.06 -5.69
CA GLU A 448 -32.88 14.61 -5.85
C GLU A 448 -33.95 13.53 -5.68
N ALA A 449 -33.74 12.34 -6.26
CA ALA A 449 -34.65 11.21 -6.11
C ALA A 449 -34.72 10.68 -4.66
N GLN A 450 -33.59 10.68 -3.94
CA GLN A 450 -33.55 10.35 -2.51
C GLN A 450 -34.32 11.36 -1.67
N SER A 451 -34.08 12.65 -1.89
CA SER A 451 -34.78 13.73 -1.19
C SER A 451 -36.29 13.68 -1.47
N ARG A 452 -36.68 13.47 -2.73
CA ARG A 452 -38.07 13.26 -3.11
C ARG A 452 -38.69 12.04 -2.42
N MET A 453 -37.98 10.91 -2.37
CA MET A 453 -38.47 9.68 -1.72
C MET A 453 -38.66 9.89 -0.21
N GLN A 454 -37.72 10.58 0.43
CA GLN A 454 -37.80 10.92 1.84
C GLN A 454 -38.99 11.86 2.13
N ASN A 455 -39.18 12.89 1.31
CA ASN A 455 -40.34 13.79 1.43
C ASN A 455 -41.68 13.05 1.27
N GLU A 456 -41.79 12.14 0.30
CA GLU A 456 -43.02 11.35 0.12
C GLU A 456 -43.28 10.39 1.30
N LYS A 457 -42.23 9.81 1.90
CA LYS A 457 -42.35 9.02 3.14
C LYS A 457 -42.80 9.87 4.32
N GLU A 458 -42.23 11.06 4.47
CA GLU A 458 -42.62 12.00 5.53
C GLU A 458 -44.07 12.43 5.38
N LYS A 459 -44.53 12.76 4.16
CA LYS A 459 -45.96 13.02 3.87
C LYS A 459 -46.87 11.85 4.26
N ARG A 460 -46.46 10.60 3.95
CA ARG A 460 -47.24 9.40 4.32
C ARG A 460 -47.29 9.21 5.84
N GLN A 461 -46.19 9.47 6.54
CA GLN A 461 -46.12 9.36 7.98
C GLN A 461 -46.92 10.46 8.68
N THR A 462 -46.84 11.70 8.22
CA THR A 462 -47.65 12.81 8.75
C THR A 462 -49.14 12.56 8.49
N CYS A 463 -49.53 12.12 7.29
CA CYS A 463 -50.91 11.75 7.00
C CYS A 463 -51.41 10.60 7.91
N LYS A 464 -50.56 9.62 8.23
CA LYS A 464 -50.89 8.55 9.18
C LYS A 464 -51.10 9.09 10.61
N GLN A 465 -50.20 9.94 11.09
CA GLN A 465 -50.31 10.57 12.42
C GLN A 465 -51.55 11.47 12.52
N LEU A 466 -51.86 12.22 11.46
CA LEU A 466 -53.06 13.05 11.39
C LEU A 466 -54.33 12.19 11.39
N LYS A 467 -54.35 11.04 10.71
CA LYS A 467 -55.45 10.06 10.77
C LYS A 467 -55.69 9.52 12.18
N GLU A 468 -54.61 9.17 12.88
CA GLU A 468 -54.70 8.67 14.27
C GLU A 468 -55.27 9.74 15.20
N LYS A 469 -54.74 10.97 15.15
CA LYS A 469 -55.26 12.11 15.94
C LYS A 469 -56.71 12.47 15.59
N LEU A 470 -57.07 12.40 14.31
CA LEU A 470 -58.43 12.66 13.86
C LEU A 470 -59.40 11.62 14.42
N ALA A 471 -59.02 10.34 14.47
CA ALA A 471 -59.83 9.30 15.08
C ALA A 471 -60.02 9.54 16.60
N GLU A 472 -58.93 9.88 17.31
CA GLU A 472 -58.98 10.24 18.74
C GLU A 472 -59.94 11.41 19.00
N TRP A 473 -59.78 12.51 18.25
CA TRP A 473 -60.66 13.68 18.42
C TRP A 473 -62.10 13.43 18.01
N GLN A 474 -62.35 12.56 17.02
CA GLN A 474 -63.71 12.15 16.64
C GLN A 474 -64.39 11.34 17.74
N GLU A 475 -63.66 10.44 18.42
CA GLU A 475 -64.17 9.71 19.58
C GLU A 475 -64.45 10.64 20.78
N GLU A 476 -63.53 11.55 21.09
CA GLU A 476 -63.72 12.56 22.13
C GLU A 476 -64.91 13.48 21.83
N TYR A 477 -65.04 13.94 20.58
CA TYR A 477 -66.16 14.77 20.13
C TYR A 477 -67.49 14.03 20.31
N ALA A 478 -67.58 12.76 19.90
CA ALA A 478 -68.79 11.96 20.04
C ALA A 478 -69.19 11.77 21.51
N LEU A 479 -68.22 11.52 22.40
CA LEU A 479 -68.46 11.34 23.83
C LEU A 479 -68.97 12.64 24.49
N MET A 480 -68.32 13.77 24.19
CA MET A 480 -68.70 15.08 24.74
C MET A 480 -70.06 15.55 24.18
N GLN A 481 -70.35 15.25 22.91
CA GLN A 481 -71.63 15.56 22.28
C GLN A 481 -72.77 14.75 22.93
N GLU A 482 -72.55 13.49 23.28
CA GLU A 482 -73.55 12.67 23.99
C GLU A 482 -73.79 13.19 25.42
N GLN A 483 -72.72 13.60 26.14
CA GLN A 483 -72.86 14.24 27.45
C GLN A 483 -73.65 15.56 27.37
N LEU A 484 -73.38 16.38 26.35
CA LEU A 484 -74.11 17.62 26.11
C LEU A 484 -75.60 17.34 25.85
N LYS A 485 -75.89 16.31 25.05
CA LYS A 485 -77.26 15.88 24.76
C LYS A 485 -78.01 15.43 26.02
N GLN A 486 -77.35 14.73 26.94
CA GLN A 486 -77.95 14.35 28.22
C GLN A 486 -78.30 15.58 29.08
N LEU A 487 -77.40 16.56 29.17
CA LEU A 487 -77.63 17.81 29.91
C LEU A 487 -78.75 18.66 29.27
N LEU A 488 -78.87 18.66 27.94
CA LEU A 488 -79.95 19.32 27.23
C LEU A 488 -81.32 18.69 27.56
N VAL A 489 -81.39 17.36 27.63
CA VAL A 489 -82.62 16.66 28.05
C VAL A 489 -82.99 16.98 29.51
N GLU A 490 -82.00 17.02 30.42
CA GLU A 490 -82.24 17.42 31.81
C GLU A 490 -82.73 18.87 31.93
N ARG A 491 -82.12 19.80 31.18
CA ARG A 491 -82.57 21.20 31.07
C ARG A 491 -84.02 21.27 30.58
N ASP A 492 -84.34 20.58 29.48
CA ASP A 492 -85.67 20.59 28.88
C ASP A 492 -86.73 20.02 29.83
N SER A 493 -86.35 19.04 30.67
CA SER A 493 -87.23 18.51 31.71
C SER A 493 -87.54 19.54 32.81
N LEU A 494 -86.56 20.38 33.21
CA LEU A 494 -86.78 21.45 34.17
C LEU A 494 -87.69 22.54 33.60
N TRP A 495 -87.48 22.89 32.33
CA TRP A 495 -88.33 23.84 31.61
C TRP A 495 -89.77 23.34 31.51
N HIS A 496 -89.96 22.05 31.22
CA HIS A 496 -91.29 21.45 31.20
C HIS A 496 -92.00 21.51 32.56
N ILE A 497 -91.29 21.27 33.69
CA ILE A 497 -91.88 21.34 35.04
C ILE A 497 -92.28 22.78 35.41
N ALA A 498 -91.51 23.77 34.97
CA ALA A 498 -91.80 25.18 35.19
C ALA A 498 -92.77 25.79 34.14
N HIS A 499 -93.32 24.98 33.23
CA HIS A 499 -94.17 25.43 32.12
C HIS A 499 -93.55 26.54 31.26
N SER A 500 -92.23 26.53 31.11
CA SER A 500 -91.47 27.50 30.32
C SER A 500 -90.99 26.87 29.01
N THR A 501 -91.06 27.60 27.90
CA THR A 501 -90.50 27.16 26.60
C THR A 501 -89.11 27.74 26.32
N ASP A 502 -88.74 28.83 27.00
CA ASP A 502 -87.49 29.57 26.78
C ASP A 502 -86.81 29.93 28.10
N GLU A 503 -85.50 30.16 28.05
CA GLU A 503 -84.67 30.54 29.21
C GLU A 503 -85.23 31.77 29.94
N GLU A 504 -85.70 32.78 29.19
CA GLU A 504 -86.27 34.00 29.78
C GLU A 504 -87.54 33.70 30.60
N MET A 505 -88.43 32.84 30.10
CA MET A 505 -89.65 32.45 30.83
C MET A 505 -89.32 31.59 32.06
N PHE A 506 -88.27 30.76 32.01
CA PHE A 506 -87.83 29.99 33.18
C PHE A 506 -87.24 30.88 34.27
N LEU A 507 -86.42 31.87 33.88
CA LEU A 507 -85.83 32.85 34.81
C LEU A 507 -86.90 33.77 35.42
N GLU A 508 -87.94 34.14 34.67
CA GLU A 508 -89.08 34.91 35.20
C GLU A 508 -89.89 34.09 36.22
N ALA A 509 -90.21 32.83 35.91
CA ALA A 509 -90.88 31.93 36.84
C ALA A 509 -90.05 31.69 38.12
N GLY A 510 -88.73 31.61 37.99
CA GLY A 510 -87.80 31.51 39.11
C GLY A 510 -87.73 32.78 39.98
N LYS A 511 -87.71 33.96 39.37
CA LYS A 511 -87.76 35.25 40.10
C LYS A 511 -89.05 35.43 40.88
N LEU A 512 -90.19 34.96 40.37
CA LEU A 512 -91.47 34.98 41.08
C LEU A 512 -91.44 34.03 42.29
N ALA A 513 -90.89 32.82 42.11
CA ALA A 513 -90.72 31.86 43.20
C ALA A 513 -89.74 32.35 44.29
N GLU A 514 -88.63 32.99 43.90
CA GLU A 514 -87.64 33.57 44.82
C GLU A 514 -88.22 34.76 45.59
N LYS A 515 -88.96 35.66 44.94
CA LYS A 515 -89.68 36.76 45.62
C LYS A 515 -90.63 36.25 46.69
N ARG A 516 -91.30 35.12 46.44
CA ARG A 516 -92.19 34.48 47.43
C ARG A 516 -91.39 33.90 48.61
N GLU A 517 -90.32 33.16 48.34
CA GLU A 517 -89.46 32.58 49.39
C GLU A 517 -88.78 33.68 50.23
N ASP A 518 -88.33 34.76 49.60
CA ASP A 518 -87.78 35.92 50.29
C ASP A 518 -88.83 36.69 51.07
N ALA A 519 -90.07 36.84 50.57
CA ALA A 519 -91.16 37.41 51.35
C ALA A 519 -91.48 36.58 52.62
N GLU A 520 -91.45 35.25 52.53
CA GLU A 520 -91.62 34.35 53.68
C GLU A 520 -90.44 34.48 54.67
N LYS A 521 -89.20 34.52 54.18
CA LYS A 521 -88.00 34.70 55.02
C LYS A 521 -87.91 36.08 55.66
N GLN A 522 -88.29 37.16 54.96
CA GLN A 522 -88.29 38.53 55.46
C GLN A 522 -89.34 38.73 56.55
N VAL A 523 -90.56 38.19 56.39
CA VAL A 523 -91.56 38.16 57.47
C VAL A 523 -91.04 37.40 58.70
N GLY A 524 -90.33 36.29 58.50
CA GLY A 524 -89.65 35.55 59.57
C GLY A 524 -88.46 36.28 60.22
N ARG A 525 -87.78 37.17 59.50
CA ARG A 525 -86.63 37.97 59.97
C ARG A 525 -87.02 39.27 60.68
N LEU A 526 -88.13 39.90 60.27
CA LEU A 526 -88.62 41.16 60.84
C LEU A 526 -89.22 40.97 62.24
N LEU A 527 -89.78 39.78 62.53
CA LEU A 527 -90.39 39.45 63.82
C LEU A 527 -89.42 39.54 65.03
N PRO A 528 -88.20 38.96 65.00
CA PRO A 528 -87.24 39.10 66.10
C PRO A 528 -86.56 40.47 66.20
N GLN A 529 -86.50 41.24 65.10
CA GLN A 529 -85.83 42.55 65.07
C GLN A 529 -86.70 43.66 65.68
N ILE A 530 -88.02 43.57 65.55
CA ILE A 530 -88.99 44.46 66.22
C ILE A 530 -88.93 44.22 67.75
N ASP A 531 -88.87 42.96 68.19
CA ASP A 531 -88.75 42.59 69.62
C ASP A 531 -87.41 43.03 70.26
N LEU A 532 -86.30 42.93 69.51
CA LEU A 532 -84.97 43.28 70.01
C LEU A 532 -84.74 44.80 70.08
N LEU A 533 -85.37 45.58 69.19
CA LEU A 533 -85.30 47.05 69.20
C LEU A 533 -86.15 47.67 70.32
N GLU A 534 -87.31 47.09 70.66
CA GLU A 534 -88.08 47.46 71.86
C GLU A 534 -87.32 47.15 73.16
N GLN A 535 -86.61 46.02 73.22
CA GLN A 535 -85.76 45.68 74.38
C GLN A 535 -84.49 46.53 74.50
N ARG A 536 -83.85 46.94 73.39
CA ARG A 536 -82.63 47.76 73.43
C ARG A 536 -82.88 49.22 73.81
N LEU A 537 -84.03 49.80 73.45
CA LEU A 537 -84.49 51.13 73.90
C LEU A 537 -84.70 51.21 75.42
N THR A 538 -84.94 50.06 76.08
CA THR A 538 -85.13 49.98 77.53
C THR A 538 -83.81 49.76 78.30
N SER A 539 -82.73 49.35 77.61
CA SER A 539 -81.42 49.02 78.22
C SER A 539 -80.32 50.08 78.05
N LEU A 540 -80.53 51.09 77.22
CA LEU A 540 -79.54 52.12 76.89
C LEU A 540 -79.96 53.47 77.48
N SER A 541 -79.75 53.65 78.79
CA SER A 541 -80.02 54.91 79.51
C SER A 541 -79.29 56.11 78.88
N LEU A 542 -79.88 56.66 77.82
CA LEU A 542 -79.49 57.87 77.11
C LEU A 542 -80.65 58.87 77.20
N ALA A 543 -81.18 59.00 78.42
CA ALA A 543 -82.17 60.00 78.80
C ALA A 543 -81.55 61.37 79.12
N GLU A 544 -80.23 61.58 78.95
CA GLU A 544 -79.60 62.82 79.43
C GLU A 544 -78.77 63.64 78.42
N HIS A 545 -78.54 63.20 77.17
CA HIS A 545 -77.87 64.06 76.17
C HIS A 545 -78.41 63.84 74.74
N TYR A 546 -79.66 64.25 74.54
CA TYR A 546 -80.26 64.39 73.21
C TYR A 546 -80.06 65.85 72.74
N GLU A 547 -79.09 66.07 71.85
CA GLU A 547 -78.97 67.32 71.10
C GLU A 547 -79.19 67.03 69.61
N ALA A 548 -80.20 67.69 69.04
CA ALA A 548 -80.81 67.36 67.77
C ALA A 548 -80.15 68.05 66.55
N ASP A 549 -78.88 68.44 66.62
CA ASP A 549 -78.22 69.12 65.50
C ASP A 549 -76.78 68.63 65.25
N GLY A 550 -76.46 68.33 63.99
CA GLY A 550 -75.08 68.16 63.51
C GLY A 550 -74.62 66.73 63.16
N TYR A 551 -75.49 65.72 63.12
CA TYR A 551 -75.09 64.35 62.76
C TYR A 551 -74.94 64.12 61.24
N ASP A 552 -75.70 64.83 60.40
CA ASP A 552 -75.57 64.76 58.93
C ASP A 552 -74.23 65.30 58.40
N GLU A 553 -73.64 66.30 59.06
CA GLU A 553 -72.33 66.85 58.67
C GLU A 553 -71.18 65.90 59.02
N LYS A 554 -71.24 65.22 60.17
CA LYS A 554 -70.25 64.21 60.56
C LYS A 554 -70.36 62.94 59.72
N LEU A 555 -71.58 62.56 59.31
CA LEU A 555 -71.80 61.46 58.38
C LEU A 555 -71.16 61.75 57.00
N LYS A 556 -71.30 62.99 56.49
CA LYS A 556 -70.66 63.43 55.23
C LYS A 556 -69.14 63.44 55.30
N GLN A 557 -68.55 63.84 56.43
CA GLN A 557 -67.09 63.83 56.60
C GLN A 557 -66.50 62.41 56.52
N GLU A 558 -67.12 61.43 57.19
CA GLU A 558 -66.68 60.03 57.13
C GLU A 558 -66.91 59.40 55.74
N MET A 559 -67.97 59.80 55.02
CA MET A 559 -68.15 59.40 53.61
C MET A 559 -67.03 59.90 52.70
N THR A 560 -66.53 61.11 52.94
CA THR A 560 -65.44 61.70 52.14
C THR A 560 -64.11 60.99 52.38
N VAL A 561 -63.84 60.58 53.63
CA VAL A 561 -62.67 59.77 54.00
C VAL A 561 -62.71 58.39 53.31
N MET A 562 -63.88 57.75 53.25
CA MET A 562 -64.06 56.48 52.55
C MET A 562 -63.74 56.59 51.04
N GLN A 563 -64.17 57.67 50.40
CA GLN A 563 -63.98 57.88 48.96
C GLN A 563 -62.50 58.08 48.59
N ASN A 564 -61.73 58.75 49.46
CA ASN A 564 -60.28 58.92 49.31
C ASN A 564 -59.49 57.62 49.56
N CYS A 565 -59.99 56.72 50.41
CA CYS A 565 -59.36 55.41 50.59
C CYS A 565 -59.58 54.50 49.36
N LEU A 566 -60.75 54.56 48.73
CA LEU A 566 -61.10 53.81 47.52
C LEU A 566 -60.24 54.20 46.31
N THR A 567 -59.92 55.48 46.13
CA THR A 567 -59.04 55.94 45.04
C THR A 567 -57.61 55.47 45.24
N LYS A 568 -57.07 55.57 46.46
CA LYS A 568 -55.73 55.06 46.80
C LYS A 568 -55.60 53.54 46.66
N GLU A 569 -56.65 52.78 46.96
CA GLU A 569 -56.68 51.32 46.77
C GLU A 569 -56.49 50.94 45.29
N LYS A 570 -57.22 51.61 44.38
CA LYS A 570 -57.13 51.36 42.93
C LYS A 570 -55.73 51.64 42.37
N GLU A 571 -55.14 52.78 42.71
CA GLU A 571 -53.79 53.15 42.26
C GLU A 571 -52.71 52.14 42.69
N LEU A 572 -52.80 51.62 43.92
CA LEU A 572 -51.85 50.63 44.43
C LEU A 572 -52.01 49.27 43.74
N THR A 573 -53.24 48.84 43.45
CA THR A 573 -53.48 47.58 42.72
C THR A 573 -52.95 47.61 41.28
N GLU A 574 -53.07 48.73 40.58
CA GLU A 574 -52.52 48.90 39.22
C GLU A 574 -50.97 48.84 39.22
N ARG A 575 -50.31 49.46 40.21
CA ARG A 575 -48.84 49.41 40.34
C ARG A 575 -48.33 48.00 40.64
N ILE A 576 -49.04 47.22 41.46
CA ILE A 576 -48.69 45.81 41.74
C ILE A 576 -48.80 44.96 40.46
N ALA A 577 -49.85 45.13 39.68
CA ALA A 577 -50.04 44.42 38.41
C ALA A 577 -48.90 44.73 37.42
N LYS A 578 -48.51 46.01 37.29
CA LYS A 578 -47.40 46.43 36.43
C LYS A 578 -46.07 45.78 36.83
N HIS A 579 -45.74 45.76 38.11
CA HIS A 579 -44.51 45.14 38.59
C HIS A 579 -44.51 43.61 38.46
N ARG A 580 -45.65 42.93 38.59
CA ARG A 580 -45.75 41.49 38.30
C ARG A 580 -45.54 41.17 36.81
N MET A 581 -46.06 42.01 35.93
CA MET A 581 -45.89 41.88 34.48
C MET A 581 -44.43 42.12 34.04
N GLU A 582 -43.75 43.11 34.64
CA GLU A 582 -42.30 43.34 34.42
C GLU A 582 -41.44 42.16 34.91
N ILE A 583 -41.81 41.51 36.01
CA ILE A 583 -41.12 40.30 36.50
C ILE A 583 -41.35 39.12 35.55
N ALA A 584 -42.58 38.89 35.09
CA ALA A 584 -42.90 37.82 34.14
C ALA A 584 -42.16 37.99 32.80
N ASN A 585 -42.11 39.21 32.25
CA ASN A 585 -41.38 39.51 31.02
C ASN A 585 -39.85 39.31 31.15
N LEU A 586 -39.29 39.45 32.36
CA LEU A 586 -37.87 39.17 32.62
C LEU A 586 -37.58 37.66 32.75
N GLU A 587 -38.59 36.87 33.13
CA GLU A 587 -38.50 35.40 33.22
C GLU A 587 -38.67 34.72 31.85
N GLU A 588 -39.43 35.32 30.92
CA GLU A 588 -39.70 34.79 29.57
C GLU A 588 -38.75 35.31 28.46
N GLY A 589 -37.61 35.93 28.80
CA GLY A 589 -36.65 36.43 27.81
C GLY A 589 -35.98 35.32 26.99
N SER A 590 -36.42 35.15 25.73
CA SER A 590 -36.02 34.10 24.76
C SER A 590 -34.50 33.90 24.55
N THR A 591 -33.68 34.92 24.80
CA THR A 591 -32.23 34.89 24.54
C THR A 591 -31.45 33.90 25.42
N TYR A 592 -31.89 33.63 26.65
CA TYR A 592 -31.16 32.71 27.55
C TYR A 592 -31.35 31.25 27.18
N GLY A 593 -32.58 30.86 26.78
CA GLY A 593 -32.91 29.51 26.36
C GLY A 593 -32.12 29.10 25.11
N ASP A 594 -32.05 29.99 24.12
CA ASP A 594 -31.31 29.75 22.87
C ASP A 594 -29.81 29.61 23.11
N LEU A 595 -29.21 30.47 23.95
CA LEU A 595 -27.78 30.41 24.27
C LEU A 595 -27.42 29.14 25.07
N LEU A 596 -28.31 28.72 25.97
CA LEU A 596 -28.14 27.50 26.76
C LEU A 596 -28.25 26.24 25.87
N HIS A 597 -29.19 26.24 24.93
CA HIS A 597 -29.33 25.17 23.95
C HIS A 597 -28.09 25.07 23.05
N GLU A 598 -27.61 26.20 22.52
CA GLU A 598 -26.40 26.24 21.69
C GLU A 598 -25.16 25.76 22.48
N TRP A 599 -25.05 26.14 23.75
CA TRP A 599 -23.97 25.69 24.63
C TRP A 599 -24.00 24.18 24.86
N GLU A 600 -25.16 23.59 25.19
CA GLU A 600 -25.28 22.14 25.37
C GLU A 600 -25.04 21.37 24.07
N MET A 601 -25.50 21.89 22.92
CA MET A 601 -25.20 21.29 21.61
C MET A 601 -23.69 21.28 21.32
N LYS A 602 -23.00 22.42 21.47
CA LYS A 602 -21.55 22.52 21.25
C LYS A 602 -20.77 21.61 22.22
N LYS A 603 -21.18 21.55 23.47
CA LYS A 603 -20.59 20.67 24.49
C LYS A 603 -20.78 19.18 24.17
N ALA A 604 -21.95 18.80 23.64
CA ALA A 604 -22.20 17.42 23.17
C ALA A 604 -21.31 17.07 21.96
N GLN A 605 -21.19 17.97 20.99
CA GLN A 605 -20.30 17.80 19.84
C GLN A 605 -18.85 17.61 20.27
N VAL A 606 -18.34 18.44 21.19
CA VAL A 606 -16.98 18.31 21.73
C VAL A 606 -16.79 16.95 22.41
N ARG A 607 -17.75 16.51 23.24
CA ARG A 607 -17.69 15.20 23.90
C ARG A 607 -17.61 14.05 22.90
N GLU A 608 -18.36 14.12 21.80
CA GLU A 608 -18.30 13.09 20.75
C GLU A 608 -16.92 13.08 20.05
N GLN A 609 -16.40 14.24 19.70
CA GLN A 609 -15.08 14.36 19.07
C GLN A 609 -13.95 13.90 20.00
N VAL A 610 -14.03 14.20 21.30
CA VAL A 610 -13.07 13.72 22.29
C VAL A 610 -13.11 12.20 22.43
N LYS A 611 -14.29 11.57 22.40
CA LYS A 611 -14.39 10.10 22.39
C LYS A 611 -13.72 9.48 21.17
N LYS A 612 -13.96 10.04 19.97
CA LYS A 612 -13.31 9.59 18.72
C LYS A 612 -11.80 9.77 18.78
N TRP A 613 -11.33 10.95 19.19
CA TRP A 613 -9.91 11.23 19.37
C TRP A 613 -9.24 10.29 20.37
N ALA A 614 -9.88 10.02 21.52
CA ALA A 614 -9.35 9.12 22.53
C ALA A 614 -9.21 7.68 22.00
N ALA A 615 -10.18 7.20 21.23
CA ALA A 615 -10.11 5.90 20.56
C ALA A 615 -8.93 5.86 19.56
N TYR A 616 -8.76 6.89 18.73
CA TYR A 616 -7.63 6.96 17.79
C TYR A 616 -6.28 7.09 18.49
N ALA A 617 -6.19 7.88 19.56
CA ALA A 617 -4.98 8.03 20.35
C ALA A 617 -4.57 6.71 21.03
N ALA A 618 -5.55 5.98 21.58
CA ALA A 618 -5.33 4.66 22.14
C ALA A 618 -4.86 3.66 21.08
N ALA A 619 -5.54 3.59 19.92
CA ALA A 619 -5.18 2.73 18.81
C ALA A 619 -3.76 3.03 18.30
N LYS A 620 -3.43 4.31 18.08
CA LYS A 620 -2.07 4.75 17.70
C LYS A 620 -1.03 4.32 18.73
N THR A 621 -1.33 4.44 20.01
CA THR A 621 -0.42 4.04 21.09
C THR A 621 -0.18 2.52 21.08
N VAL A 622 -1.24 1.72 20.94
CA VAL A 622 -1.15 0.26 20.87
C VAL A 622 -0.33 -0.17 19.65
N LEU A 623 -0.61 0.38 18.47
CA LEU A 623 0.14 0.08 17.25
C LEU A 623 1.61 0.47 17.37
N THR A 624 1.89 1.65 17.91
CA THR A 624 3.27 2.13 18.10
C THR A 624 4.04 1.23 19.07
N LYS A 625 3.44 0.87 20.21
CA LYS A 625 4.05 -0.05 21.17
C LYS A 625 4.25 -1.45 20.57
N THR A 626 3.30 -1.94 19.78
CA THR A 626 3.40 -3.25 19.11
C THR A 626 4.54 -3.26 18.08
N LYS A 627 4.64 -2.22 17.24
CA LYS A 627 5.77 -2.05 16.31
C LYS A 627 7.10 -2.02 17.05
N GLN A 628 7.20 -1.24 18.13
CA GLN A 628 8.41 -1.16 18.95
C GLN A 628 8.77 -2.50 19.60
N TYR A 629 7.77 -3.24 20.10
CA TYR A 629 7.97 -4.57 20.66
C TYR A 629 8.50 -5.55 19.60
N TYR A 630 7.91 -5.56 18.40
CA TYR A 630 8.36 -6.38 17.29
C TYR A 630 9.82 -6.09 16.91
N HIS A 631 10.18 -4.81 16.78
CA HIS A 631 11.56 -4.39 16.50
C HIS A 631 12.55 -4.73 17.62
N LYS A 632 12.15 -4.66 18.90
CA LYS A 632 13.04 -4.92 20.03
C LYS A 632 13.21 -6.41 20.37
N VAL A 633 12.20 -7.23 20.08
CA VAL A 633 12.15 -8.63 20.53
C VAL A 633 12.23 -9.62 19.37
N HIS A 634 11.42 -9.45 18.32
CA HIS A 634 11.34 -10.42 17.23
C HIS A 634 12.44 -10.23 16.17
N LEU A 635 12.67 -8.98 15.74
CA LEU A 635 13.65 -8.69 14.69
C LEU A 635 15.08 -9.15 15.05
N PRO A 636 15.61 -8.92 16.27
CA PRO A 636 16.94 -9.40 16.63
C PRO A 636 17.06 -10.92 16.60
N ARG A 637 16.01 -11.65 16.98
CA ARG A 637 15.98 -13.13 16.91
C ARG A 637 16.00 -13.63 15.47
N ILE A 638 15.24 -12.98 14.58
CA ILE A 638 15.24 -13.30 13.15
C ILE A 638 16.63 -13.03 12.56
N LEU A 639 17.23 -11.88 12.87
CA LEU A 639 18.57 -11.53 12.37
C LEU A 639 19.62 -12.51 12.86
N GLN A 640 19.63 -12.85 14.16
CA GLN A 640 20.55 -13.84 14.71
C GLN A 640 20.44 -15.18 13.99
N LYS A 641 19.21 -15.67 13.75
CA LYS A 641 19.01 -16.93 13.02
C LYS A 641 19.39 -16.82 11.54
N SER A 642 19.17 -15.65 10.94
CA SER A 642 19.60 -15.36 9.57
C SER A 642 21.12 -15.37 9.46
N GLU A 643 21.83 -14.82 10.44
CA GLU A 643 23.29 -14.83 10.50
C GLU A 643 23.82 -16.27 10.57
N GLU A 644 23.24 -17.13 11.42
CA GLU A 644 23.61 -18.55 11.49
C GLU A 644 23.49 -19.25 10.12
N TYR A 645 22.36 -19.06 9.42
CA TYR A 645 22.17 -19.62 8.10
C TYR A 645 23.11 -19.00 7.05
N PHE A 646 23.34 -17.69 7.11
CA PHE A 646 24.18 -17.00 6.15
C PHE A 646 25.66 -17.35 6.30
N VAL A 647 26.15 -17.50 7.53
CA VAL A 647 27.49 -18.01 7.84
C VAL A 647 27.65 -19.42 7.24
N TYR A 648 26.66 -20.30 7.44
CA TYR A 648 26.69 -21.65 6.90
C TYR A 648 26.71 -21.67 5.37
N LEU A 649 25.77 -20.96 4.72
CA LEU A 649 25.66 -20.92 3.25
C LEU A 649 26.90 -20.32 2.58
N THR A 650 27.51 -19.30 3.18
CA THR A 650 28.70 -18.63 2.64
C THR A 650 30.01 -19.33 2.99
N GLY A 651 29.98 -20.31 3.90
CA GLY A 651 31.16 -21.03 4.41
C GLY A 651 32.03 -20.19 5.33
N GLY A 652 31.43 -19.34 6.16
CA GLY A 652 32.13 -18.47 7.08
C GLY A 652 32.77 -17.24 6.45
N ARG A 653 32.44 -16.92 5.18
CA ARG A 653 32.93 -15.69 4.55
C ARG A 653 32.27 -14.45 5.13
N TYR A 654 30.98 -14.51 5.46
CA TYR A 654 30.24 -13.44 6.09
C TYR A 654 29.82 -13.84 7.50
N SER A 655 29.92 -12.91 8.45
CA SER A 655 29.78 -13.17 9.88
C SER A 655 28.57 -12.50 10.53
N LYS A 656 28.13 -11.33 10.02
CA LYS A 656 27.02 -10.55 10.62
C LYS A 656 26.11 -9.90 9.59
N ILE A 657 24.87 -9.65 10.00
CA ILE A 657 23.83 -8.96 9.23
C ILE A 657 23.27 -7.83 10.11
N PHE A 658 23.41 -6.59 9.65
CA PHE A 658 22.84 -5.43 10.29
C PHE A 658 21.48 -5.09 9.66
N SER A 659 20.51 -4.75 10.52
CA SER A 659 19.17 -4.33 10.12
C SER A 659 19.22 -3.09 9.22
N PRO A 660 18.33 -2.98 8.21
CA PRO A 660 18.15 -1.75 7.45
C PRO A 660 17.60 -0.64 8.35
N SER A 661 17.83 0.60 7.94
CA SER A 661 17.17 1.81 8.47
C SER A 661 16.19 2.36 7.42
N GLU A 662 15.41 3.40 7.73
CA GLU A 662 14.52 4.04 6.74
C GLU A 662 15.29 4.59 5.52
N ALA A 663 16.60 4.82 5.65
CA ALA A 663 17.44 5.38 4.60
C ALA A 663 18.47 4.39 4.01
N GLU A 664 18.69 3.22 4.61
CA GLU A 664 19.78 2.32 4.25
C GLU A 664 19.34 0.85 4.14
N PRO A 665 19.79 0.11 3.10
CA PRO A 665 19.49 -1.31 2.93
C PRO A 665 20.25 -2.18 3.96
N PHE A 666 20.03 -3.50 3.93
CA PHE A 666 20.77 -4.43 4.77
C PHE A 666 22.28 -4.31 4.52
N ILE A 667 23.06 -4.35 5.60
CA ILE A 667 24.52 -4.35 5.56
C ILE A 667 25.00 -5.70 6.08
N VAL A 668 25.98 -6.29 5.41
CA VAL A 668 26.62 -7.52 5.87
C VAL A 668 28.10 -7.30 6.17
N GLU A 669 28.60 -7.95 7.21
CA GLU A 669 30.02 -7.92 7.59
C GLU A 669 30.70 -9.19 7.08
N ARG A 670 31.80 -9.01 6.36
CA ARG A 670 32.70 -10.08 5.95
C ARG A 670 33.66 -10.43 7.10
N ASN A 671 34.24 -11.62 7.07
CA ASN A 671 35.12 -12.13 8.14
C ASN A 671 36.39 -11.28 8.41
N ASP A 672 36.77 -10.40 7.48
CA ASP A 672 37.85 -9.43 7.62
C ASP A 672 37.39 -8.08 8.20
N GLY A 673 36.11 -7.96 8.57
CA GLY A 673 35.51 -6.75 9.15
C GLY A 673 34.99 -5.75 8.12
N MET A 674 35.16 -6.02 6.81
CA MET A 674 34.64 -5.14 5.76
C MET A 674 33.12 -5.26 5.65
N ARG A 675 32.45 -4.11 5.49
CA ARG A 675 30.99 -4.02 5.38
C ARG A 675 30.57 -3.71 3.95
N PHE A 676 29.52 -4.40 3.52
CA PHE A 676 28.95 -4.25 2.18
C PHE A 676 27.46 -4.04 2.30
N TYR A 677 26.92 -3.11 1.51
CA TYR A 677 25.48 -3.01 1.31
C TYR A 677 24.99 -4.21 0.51
N SER A 678 23.72 -4.59 0.70
CA SER A 678 23.14 -5.74 0.01
C SER A 678 23.22 -5.67 -1.52
N HIS A 679 23.25 -4.47 -2.10
CA HIS A 679 23.37 -4.25 -3.55
C HIS A 679 24.81 -4.31 -4.08
N GLU A 680 25.82 -4.31 -3.20
CA GLU A 680 27.23 -4.47 -3.55
C GLU A 680 27.68 -5.94 -3.54
N LEU A 681 26.81 -6.84 -3.06
CA LEU A 681 27.06 -8.26 -3.04
C LEU A 681 26.93 -8.85 -4.45
N SER A 682 27.74 -9.87 -4.75
CA SER A 682 27.50 -10.65 -5.97
C SER A 682 26.12 -11.31 -5.92
N GLN A 683 25.50 -11.48 -7.08
CA GLN A 683 24.13 -11.98 -7.21
C GLN A 683 23.86 -13.24 -6.35
N ALA A 684 24.70 -14.28 -6.50
CA ALA A 684 24.59 -15.51 -5.72
C ALA A 684 24.72 -15.30 -4.20
N THR A 685 25.47 -14.30 -3.76
CA THR A 685 25.64 -13.98 -2.33
C THR A 685 24.44 -13.20 -1.80
N ALA A 686 23.88 -12.29 -2.60
CA ALA A 686 22.63 -11.60 -2.28
C ALA A 686 21.45 -12.58 -2.17
N GLU A 687 21.38 -13.57 -3.06
CA GLU A 687 20.38 -14.65 -2.99
C GLU A 687 20.54 -15.54 -1.76
N GLN A 688 21.77 -15.86 -1.35
CA GLN A 688 22.03 -16.57 -0.09
C GLN A 688 21.61 -15.76 1.15
N LEU A 689 21.84 -14.44 1.15
CA LEU A 689 21.36 -13.54 2.19
C LEU A 689 19.83 -13.54 2.26
N TYR A 690 19.19 -13.43 1.09
CA TYR A 690 17.73 -13.47 0.97
C TYR A 690 17.12 -14.77 1.50
N LEU A 691 17.71 -15.90 1.11
CA LEU A 691 17.29 -17.22 1.56
C LEU A 691 17.45 -17.36 3.07
N SER A 692 18.57 -16.88 3.63
CA SER A 692 18.85 -16.91 5.06
C SER A 692 17.78 -16.13 5.85
N LEU A 693 17.44 -14.93 5.40
CA LEU A 693 16.38 -14.09 6.00
C LEU A 693 15.02 -14.78 5.93
N ARG A 694 14.65 -15.35 4.78
CA ARG A 694 13.37 -16.04 4.61
C ARG A 694 13.24 -17.28 5.48
N PHE A 695 14.27 -18.14 5.52
CA PHE A 695 14.26 -19.32 6.37
C PHE A 695 14.23 -18.97 7.86
N ALA A 696 14.97 -17.95 8.27
CA ALA A 696 14.96 -17.48 9.65
C ALA A 696 13.59 -16.92 10.06
N LEU A 697 13.00 -16.06 9.22
CA LEU A 697 11.65 -15.53 9.43
C LEU A 697 10.64 -16.68 9.52
N ALA A 698 10.71 -17.62 8.59
CA ALA A 698 9.79 -18.74 8.58
C ALA A 698 9.93 -19.62 9.84
N LYS A 699 11.15 -19.86 10.32
CA LYS A 699 11.42 -20.62 11.55
C LYS A 699 10.81 -19.96 12.80
N THR A 700 10.60 -18.63 12.79
CA THR A 700 9.97 -17.90 13.89
C THR A 700 8.45 -18.02 13.97
N PHE A 701 7.76 -18.49 12.93
CA PHE A 701 6.33 -18.79 13.03
C PHE A 701 6.11 -20.09 13.81
N GLU A 702 5.13 -20.11 14.72
CA GLU A 702 4.84 -21.25 15.60
C GLU A 702 4.11 -22.41 14.91
N HIS A 703 3.67 -22.24 13.66
CA HIS A 703 2.87 -23.22 12.93
C HIS A 703 3.70 -24.00 11.92
N ASP A 704 3.46 -25.31 11.83
CA ASP A 704 4.17 -26.25 10.95
C ASP A 704 3.62 -26.23 9.51
N TYR A 705 3.60 -25.06 8.90
CA TYR A 705 3.29 -24.94 7.49
C TYR A 705 4.44 -25.47 6.62
N PRO A 706 4.14 -26.13 5.48
CA PRO A 706 5.16 -26.63 4.59
C PRO A 706 5.92 -25.47 3.94
N PHE A 707 7.24 -25.65 3.79
CA PHE A 707 8.05 -24.80 2.93
C PHE A 707 7.82 -25.19 1.48
N ILE A 708 7.47 -24.23 0.64
CA ILE A 708 7.39 -24.41 -0.81
C ILE A 708 8.48 -23.55 -1.43
N ILE A 709 9.40 -24.20 -2.15
CA ILE A 709 10.57 -23.59 -2.77
C ILE A 709 10.50 -23.91 -4.26
N ASP A 710 10.56 -22.89 -5.11
CA ASP A 710 10.47 -23.02 -6.57
C ASP A 710 11.74 -22.45 -7.23
N ASP A 711 12.45 -23.29 -8.00
CA ASP A 711 13.60 -22.99 -8.87
C ASP A 711 14.58 -21.90 -8.37
N SER A 712 14.99 -21.97 -7.11
CA SER A 712 15.63 -20.82 -6.44
C SER A 712 17.17 -20.79 -6.50
N PHE A 713 17.82 -21.77 -7.15
CA PHE A 713 19.29 -21.99 -7.03
C PHE A 713 20.05 -21.90 -8.35
N VAL A 714 19.48 -21.26 -9.37
CA VAL A 714 20.05 -21.19 -10.73
C VAL A 714 21.46 -20.56 -10.75
N HIS A 715 21.73 -19.61 -9.85
CA HIS A 715 23.00 -18.87 -9.81
C HIS A 715 24.05 -19.45 -8.84
N PHE A 716 23.82 -20.64 -8.28
CA PHE A 716 24.74 -21.25 -7.31
C PHE A 716 25.73 -22.21 -7.97
N ASP A 717 27.01 -22.05 -7.62
CA ASP A 717 28.04 -23.05 -7.92
C ASP A 717 27.78 -24.37 -7.14
N ALA A 718 28.43 -25.47 -7.55
CA ALA A 718 28.21 -26.78 -6.93
C ALA A 718 28.43 -26.80 -5.40
N VAL A 719 29.36 -25.97 -4.88
CA VAL A 719 29.65 -25.90 -3.44
C VAL A 719 28.51 -25.18 -2.71
N ARG A 720 28.03 -24.06 -3.25
CA ARG A 720 26.90 -23.31 -2.70
C ARG A 720 25.61 -24.11 -2.76
N THR A 721 25.33 -24.77 -3.89
CA THR A 721 24.16 -25.63 -4.08
C THR A 721 24.14 -26.75 -3.05
N ASN A 722 25.27 -27.44 -2.85
CA ASN A 722 25.38 -28.50 -1.86
C ASN A 722 25.05 -28.00 -0.44
N ARG A 723 25.64 -26.88 0.00
CA ARG A 723 25.35 -26.28 1.31
C ARG A 723 23.88 -25.88 1.45
N THR A 724 23.30 -25.30 0.42
CA THR A 724 21.88 -24.92 0.44
C THR A 724 20.97 -26.14 0.60
N ILE A 725 21.24 -27.23 -0.12
CA ILE A 725 20.45 -28.45 -0.03
C ILE A 725 20.63 -29.13 1.34
N GLU A 726 21.85 -29.17 1.88
CA GLU A 726 22.07 -29.71 3.23
C GLU A 726 21.35 -28.87 4.31
N LEU A 727 21.33 -27.54 4.17
CA LEU A 727 20.51 -26.69 5.04
C LEU A 727 19.01 -27.01 4.92
N ILE A 728 18.51 -27.23 3.70
CA ILE A 728 17.12 -27.62 3.46
C ILE A 728 16.81 -28.97 4.10
N LYS A 729 17.70 -29.95 4.00
CA LYS A 729 17.55 -31.26 4.65
C LYS A 729 17.52 -31.13 6.17
N GLU A 730 18.31 -30.23 6.74
CA GLU A 730 18.26 -29.95 8.18
C GLU A 730 16.91 -29.34 8.58
N ILE A 731 16.41 -28.36 7.83
CA ILE A 731 15.09 -27.77 8.04
C ILE A 731 13.98 -28.83 7.85
N ALA A 732 14.17 -29.76 6.92
CA ALA A 732 13.22 -30.82 6.61
C ALA A 732 13.02 -31.84 7.75
N LYS A 733 13.92 -31.86 8.75
CA LYS A 733 13.73 -32.68 9.97
C LYS A 733 12.58 -32.16 10.82
N ASP A 734 12.38 -30.85 10.84
CA ASP A 734 11.38 -30.19 11.68
C ASP A 734 10.10 -29.83 10.90
N ARG A 735 10.19 -29.61 9.58
CA ARG A 735 9.07 -29.16 8.75
C ARG A 735 9.05 -29.81 7.37
N GLN A 736 7.86 -30.01 6.82
CA GLN A 736 7.75 -30.47 5.44
C GLN A 736 8.34 -29.44 4.48
N VAL A 737 9.17 -29.89 3.54
CA VAL A 737 9.70 -29.06 2.44
C VAL A 737 9.30 -29.68 1.11
N ILE A 738 8.67 -28.88 0.26
CA ILE A 738 8.31 -29.19 -1.11
C ILE A 738 9.21 -28.34 -2.00
N PHE A 739 10.13 -29.01 -2.71
CA PHE A 739 11.10 -28.37 -3.60
C PHE A 739 10.76 -28.68 -5.05
N PHE A 740 10.39 -27.65 -5.80
CA PHE A 740 10.18 -27.72 -7.24
C PHE A 740 11.44 -27.31 -7.96
N THR A 741 11.84 -28.12 -8.95
CA THR A 741 12.91 -27.71 -9.85
C THR A 741 12.79 -28.31 -11.25
N CYS A 742 13.21 -27.54 -12.26
CA CYS A 742 13.41 -28.03 -13.62
C CYS A 742 14.85 -28.53 -13.89
N HIS A 743 15.77 -28.38 -12.92
CA HIS A 743 17.19 -28.66 -13.13
C HIS A 743 17.59 -30.10 -12.78
N ALA A 744 17.85 -30.91 -13.81
CA ALA A 744 18.20 -32.33 -13.65
C ALA A 744 19.43 -32.59 -12.77
N HIS A 745 20.41 -31.68 -12.73
CA HIS A 745 21.62 -31.84 -11.93
C HIS A 745 21.35 -31.79 -10.41
N LEU A 746 20.23 -31.22 -9.96
CA LEU A 746 19.84 -31.18 -8.55
C LEU A 746 19.32 -32.54 -8.05
N LEU A 747 18.88 -33.41 -8.95
CA LEU A 747 18.36 -34.74 -8.59
C LEU A 747 19.41 -35.60 -7.87
N ALA A 748 20.70 -35.40 -8.17
CA ALA A 748 21.80 -36.14 -7.55
C ALA A 748 21.92 -35.92 -6.03
N TYR A 749 21.31 -34.86 -5.48
CA TYR A 749 21.35 -34.55 -4.05
C TYR A 749 20.18 -35.17 -3.25
N PHE A 750 19.22 -35.80 -3.94
CA PHE A 750 18.02 -36.41 -3.36
C PHE A 750 17.97 -37.91 -3.65
N THR A 751 17.31 -38.68 -2.77
CA THR A 751 17.07 -40.11 -3.00
C THR A 751 15.86 -40.34 -3.90
N GLU A 752 15.78 -41.47 -4.60
CA GLU A 752 14.65 -41.76 -5.52
C GLU A 752 13.28 -41.66 -4.84
N LYS A 753 13.17 -42.00 -3.56
CA LYS A 753 11.92 -41.91 -2.78
C LYS A 753 11.47 -40.47 -2.51
N GLN A 754 12.36 -39.50 -2.62
CA GLN A 754 12.10 -38.07 -2.42
C GLN A 754 11.76 -37.34 -3.73
N ILE A 755 11.87 -38.03 -4.88
CA ILE A 755 11.73 -37.43 -6.20
C ILE A 755 10.36 -37.80 -6.78
N ILE A 756 9.53 -36.78 -7.02
CA ILE A 756 8.25 -36.93 -7.73
C ILE A 756 8.42 -36.26 -9.11
N LYS A 757 8.38 -37.07 -10.17
CA LYS A 757 8.42 -36.56 -11.56
C LYS A 757 7.02 -36.22 -12.01
N LEU A 758 6.76 -34.94 -12.27
CA LEU A 758 5.49 -34.47 -12.83
C LEU A 758 5.47 -34.70 -14.35
N THR A 759 4.91 -35.82 -14.79
CA THR A 759 4.71 -36.10 -16.23
C THR A 759 3.37 -35.56 -16.71
N HIS A 760 3.35 -34.93 -17.89
CA HIS A 760 2.14 -34.40 -18.51
C HIS A 760 1.23 -35.55 -18.94
N MET A 761 0.32 -35.99 -18.08
CA MET A 761 -0.80 -36.86 -18.49
C MET A 761 -1.77 -35.99 -19.29
N ARG A 762 -1.60 -35.95 -20.62
CA ARG A 762 -2.62 -35.44 -21.54
C ARG A 762 -3.86 -36.31 -21.30
N LYS A 763 -4.88 -35.77 -20.61
CA LYS A 763 -6.23 -36.31 -20.75
C LYS A 763 -6.63 -36.09 -22.20
N GLU A 764 -6.61 -37.16 -22.99
CA GLU A 764 -7.39 -37.20 -24.22
C GLU A 764 -8.83 -36.96 -23.80
N ASN A 765 -9.35 -35.78 -24.14
CA ASN A 765 -10.77 -35.49 -24.00
C ASN A 765 -11.49 -36.33 -25.05
N GLU A 766 -12.02 -37.48 -24.63
CA GLU A 766 -13.21 -38.05 -25.26
C GLU A 766 -14.37 -37.07 -25.01
N LEU A 767 -14.77 -36.35 -26.05
CA LEU A 767 -16.13 -35.86 -26.29
C LEU A 767 -16.28 -35.46 -27.76
#